data_AF-A0A364N132-F1
#
_entry.id   AF-A0A364N132-F1
#
_cell.length_a   1.000
_cell.length_b   1.000
_cell.length_c   1.000
_cell.angle_alpha   90.00
_cell.angle_beta   90.00
_cell.angle_gamma   90.00
#
_symmetry.space_group_name_H-M   'P 1'
#
loop_
_entity.id
_entity.type
_entity.pdbx_description
1 polymer ?
#
loop_
_entity_poly.entity_id
_entity_poly.type
_entity_poly.pdbx_seq_one_letter_code
_entity_poly.pdbx_strand_id
1 'polypeptide(L)'
;MPASSTGPPKPRKPRPSRARTLANAVSLTCRRRRVKCDELRPRCATCTKSDRECIYSSPNDAPTGTPSNASGSVQSTSPAQEERSVLALSPDPIRRAAHGDIDPDAWKNSPELLFESPSTVINSLPSPNSAPLAYYDLLAEDAVNNIDKYNLNLDVDRPSLSRPQSPAAGTPNIDPRQGPQGQTAESEPPVDEQWNSTDPIPMMDDELVLFKHYITSIGPILDLSDPSKQFTTVVPSLAVHNVGLLKSLLAVSARHMALLNEPQLHRLNIQDPVSSPETTSSNHLRSPFIQIATQYYYETLHYLSKNLFYPSYSKSREIISTSILISTYEMWDAEGQYSNGAWERHLRGIFWIQRSQNNNGECRDPLRRAAWWQWLRQDTWVAFREGRRVLTIWRPTKRLMDLNPDELALRIVYICGRCVDFAASEKKYDLNTRIEQGGKLLQALEDWYHALPSAFQPVHQGPPPRAGELFTPIWIHPPAYAAAIQNFHIARILVLINQPSIGGIDEFRVRQRVLDESVETICGIAMKHQGMDLPSAMINVQAVYTAGLCVQNPVKQTAILHLLEQTLDITKYNIEQLTALVRAAEAKRSPLIIQLFPSTLKQLPLLAHAAAHAVKTATVPLSLHIDHAQNVEHIRGIIATLPVDSVMVDMSHYDEAENLAKTKILTKECHDRAIAVEAESGRIEGGEDGIADTGDLQALFTSPEDVDNFIDAGVDILAPSIGNVHGDYGPAGPKEGQLHYDRLESINTQINKRVLIALHGTNDFPAEVMQRCIRSGAVKLNVNKLLLEVGNEVLRKNAPTTPLAKLIDMQMDAIQKETERWMDICGSSGKA
;
A
#
# COMPACT_ATOMS: atom_id res chain seq x y z
N MET A 1 39.64 -55.28 -32.49
CA MET A 1 39.20 -54.40 -33.60
C MET A 1 37.77 -53.96 -33.33
N PRO A 2 37.41 -52.68 -33.47
CA PRO A 2 38.08 -51.44 -33.04
C PRO A 2 37.19 -50.68 -32.01
N ALA A 3 37.70 -50.00 -30.97
CA ALA A 3 38.44 -48.73 -30.95
C ALA A 3 37.69 -47.53 -31.58
N SER A 4 37.17 -46.62 -30.75
CA SER A 4 37.42 -45.19 -30.94
C SER A 4 37.23 -44.41 -29.63
N SER A 5 38.20 -43.54 -29.40
CA SER A 5 38.47 -42.72 -28.23
C SER A 5 37.72 -41.39 -28.30
N THR A 6 37.24 -40.88 -27.16
CA THR A 6 37.02 -39.44 -27.00
C THR A 6 37.49 -39.01 -25.61
N GLY A 7 38.47 -38.10 -25.59
CA GLY A 7 39.14 -37.59 -24.38
C GLY A 7 38.35 -36.51 -23.62
N PRO A 8 38.96 -35.93 -22.57
CA PRO A 8 38.27 -35.05 -21.62
C PRO A 8 37.92 -33.69 -22.24
N PRO A 9 36.87 -33.01 -21.73
CA PRO A 9 36.36 -31.79 -22.33
C PRO A 9 37.35 -30.63 -22.16
N LYS A 10 37.74 -30.01 -23.28
CA LYS A 10 38.52 -28.76 -23.33
C LYS A 10 37.67 -27.57 -22.85
N PRO A 11 38.29 -26.55 -22.22
CA PRO A 11 37.59 -25.40 -21.65
C PRO A 11 36.89 -24.56 -22.72
N ARG A 12 35.63 -24.21 -22.49
CA ARG A 12 34.85 -23.31 -23.34
C ARG A 12 35.43 -21.91 -23.26
N LYS A 13 35.90 -21.39 -24.40
CA LYS A 13 36.19 -19.95 -24.59
C LYS A 13 34.91 -19.12 -24.43
N PRO A 14 34.98 -17.92 -23.83
CA PRO A 14 33.81 -17.10 -23.57
C PRO A 14 33.13 -16.66 -24.88
N ARG A 15 31.80 -16.84 -24.96
CA ARG A 15 30.97 -16.29 -26.04
C ARG A 15 30.84 -14.77 -25.84
N PRO A 16 31.13 -13.93 -26.86
CA PRO A 16 30.88 -12.51 -26.74
C PRO A 16 29.36 -12.22 -26.76
N SER A 17 28.97 -11.22 -25.96
CA SER A 17 27.60 -10.76 -25.79
C SER A 17 26.94 -10.34 -27.11
N ARG A 18 25.68 -10.74 -27.30
CA ARG A 18 24.82 -10.22 -28.37
C ARG A 18 24.24 -8.88 -27.90
N ALA A 19 24.85 -7.77 -28.32
CA ALA A 19 24.22 -6.45 -28.37
C ALA A 19 24.95 -5.51 -29.34
N ARG A 20 24.18 -4.55 -29.89
CA ARG A 20 24.50 -3.41 -30.79
C ARG A 20 24.48 -3.64 -32.31
N THR A 21 23.64 -2.79 -32.91
CA THR A 21 23.19 -2.62 -34.28
C THR A 21 24.30 -2.21 -35.26
N LEU A 22 24.06 -2.55 -36.54
CA LEU A 22 24.97 -2.53 -37.69
C LEU A 22 25.30 -1.12 -38.27
N ALA A 23 25.36 -0.06 -37.45
CA ALA A 23 25.33 1.32 -37.95
C ALA A 23 26.70 2.02 -38.16
N ASN A 24 27.81 1.49 -37.62
CA ASN A 24 29.08 2.22 -37.59
C ASN A 24 30.19 1.48 -38.35
N ALA A 25 30.18 1.57 -39.68
CA ALA A 25 31.34 1.21 -40.50
C ALA A 25 31.95 2.49 -41.08
N VAL A 26 33.19 2.81 -40.68
CA VAL A 26 33.91 4.04 -41.10
C VAL A 26 34.48 3.96 -42.52
N SER A 27 34.77 2.75 -43.03
CA SER A 27 35.03 2.57 -44.47
C SER A 27 33.72 2.50 -45.26
N LEU A 28 33.61 3.34 -46.29
CA LEU A 28 32.49 3.33 -47.25
C LEU A 28 32.39 1.98 -47.98
N THR A 29 33.53 1.32 -48.25
CA THR A 29 33.57 0.00 -48.87
C THR A 29 32.91 -1.06 -47.99
N CYS A 30 33.20 -1.08 -46.68
CA CYS A 30 32.58 -1.99 -45.73
C CYS A 30 31.10 -1.66 -45.48
N ARG A 31 30.77 -0.37 -45.39
CA ARG A 31 29.40 0.11 -45.19
C ARG A 31 28.47 -0.30 -46.33
N ARG A 32 28.86 -0.10 -47.59
CA ARG A 32 28.09 -0.55 -48.77
C ARG A 32 27.84 -2.05 -48.76
N ARG A 33 28.80 -2.83 -48.26
CA ARG A 33 28.70 -4.29 -48.19
C ARG A 33 27.99 -4.79 -46.92
N ARG A 34 27.58 -3.91 -46.01
CA ARG A 34 26.97 -4.25 -44.71
C ARG A 34 27.80 -5.26 -43.91
N VAL A 35 29.13 -5.13 -43.97
CA VAL A 35 30.08 -5.93 -43.19
C VAL A 35 30.80 -5.06 -42.16
N LYS A 36 31.20 -5.64 -41.03
CA LYS A 36 31.93 -4.91 -39.98
C LYS A 36 33.33 -4.50 -40.46
N CYS A 37 33.68 -3.25 -40.16
CA CYS A 37 34.98 -2.65 -40.42
C CYS A 37 35.74 -2.56 -39.09
N ASP A 38 37.02 -2.92 -39.09
CA ASP A 38 37.93 -2.76 -37.96
C ASP A 38 38.73 -1.45 -38.01
N GLU A 39 38.51 -0.64 -39.05
CA GLU A 39 38.92 0.78 -39.16
C GLU A 39 40.44 1.05 -39.23
N LEU A 40 41.26 0.00 -39.37
CA LEU A 40 42.71 0.11 -39.57
C LEU A 40 43.07 0.81 -40.90
N ARG A 41 43.99 1.77 -40.86
CA ARG A 41 44.49 2.50 -42.03
C ARG A 41 45.88 2.00 -42.45
N PRO A 42 46.20 1.92 -43.75
CA PRO A 42 45.40 2.41 -44.90
C PRO A 42 44.33 1.45 -45.40
N ARG A 43 44.35 0.16 -45.03
CA ARG A 43 43.30 -0.83 -45.39
C ARG A 43 42.86 -1.64 -44.17
N CYS A 44 41.55 -1.75 -43.98
CA CYS A 44 40.94 -2.54 -42.91
C CYS A 44 41.10 -4.05 -43.18
N ALA A 45 41.15 -4.90 -42.15
CA ALA A 45 41.43 -6.33 -42.34
C ALA A 45 40.39 -7.03 -43.20
N THR A 46 39.13 -6.59 -43.15
CA THR A 46 38.05 -7.11 -44.00
C THR A 46 38.28 -6.79 -45.47
N CYS A 47 38.75 -5.57 -45.80
CA CYS A 47 39.08 -5.18 -47.17
C CYS A 47 40.36 -5.86 -47.66
N THR A 48 41.36 -6.01 -46.79
CA THR A 48 42.63 -6.71 -47.10
C THR A 48 42.39 -8.18 -47.42
N LYS A 49 41.59 -8.89 -46.62
CA LYS A 49 41.26 -10.30 -46.86
C LYS A 49 40.49 -10.55 -48.15
N SER A 50 39.67 -9.59 -48.58
CA SER A 50 38.93 -9.68 -49.83
C SER A 50 39.67 -9.08 -51.04
N ASP A 51 40.92 -8.66 -50.82
CA ASP A 51 41.77 -7.89 -51.73
C ASP A 51 41.06 -6.76 -52.48
N ARG A 52 40.36 -5.91 -51.72
CA ARG A 52 39.68 -4.72 -52.25
C ARG A 52 40.18 -3.42 -51.64
N GLU A 53 40.10 -2.36 -52.40
CA GLU A 53 40.46 -1.02 -51.95
C GLU A 53 39.55 -0.56 -50.79
N CYS A 54 40.18 0.01 -49.75
CA CYS A 54 39.50 0.45 -48.53
C CYS A 54 39.37 1.96 -48.54
N ILE A 55 38.16 2.45 -48.85
CA ILE A 55 37.90 3.88 -49.01
C ILE A 55 37.21 4.39 -47.75
N TYR A 56 37.73 5.49 -47.19
CA TYR A 56 37.22 6.16 -45.99
C TYR A 56 36.51 7.45 -46.38
N SER A 57 35.40 7.78 -45.70
CA SER A 57 34.69 9.04 -45.92
C SER A 57 35.47 10.22 -45.32
N SER A 58 35.67 11.28 -46.11
CA SER A 58 36.23 12.55 -45.65
C SER A 58 35.11 13.50 -45.15
N PRO A 59 35.40 14.49 -44.30
CA PRO A 59 34.37 15.25 -43.57
C PRO A 59 33.48 16.20 -44.40
N ASN A 60 33.61 16.28 -45.72
CA ASN A 60 33.00 17.34 -46.54
C ASN A 60 31.95 16.91 -47.59
N ASP A 61 31.53 15.64 -47.64
CA ASP A 61 30.61 15.18 -48.70
C ASP A 61 29.16 14.98 -48.19
N ALA A 62 28.31 15.99 -48.40
CA ALA A 62 26.85 15.88 -48.41
C ALA A 62 26.31 16.22 -49.83
N PRO A 63 25.40 15.43 -50.44
CA PRO A 63 24.91 15.73 -51.78
C PRO A 63 23.55 16.45 -51.81
N THR A 64 23.55 17.60 -52.48
CA THR A 64 22.42 18.38 -53.05
C THR A 64 21.80 17.69 -54.28
N GLY A 65 20.48 17.85 -54.51
CA GLY A 65 19.66 17.11 -55.50
C GLY A 65 19.52 17.71 -56.91
N THR A 66 18.52 17.25 -57.70
CA THR A 66 17.72 17.92 -58.80
C THR A 66 17.00 16.87 -59.75
N PRO A 67 16.18 17.21 -60.80
CA PRO A 67 14.69 17.31 -60.79
C PRO A 67 13.97 16.67 -62.05
N SER A 68 12.63 16.84 -62.22
CA SER A 68 11.81 16.89 -63.49
C SER A 68 10.34 16.46 -63.23
N ASN A 69 9.25 16.92 -63.87
CA ASN A 69 8.96 17.90 -64.94
C ASN A 69 7.43 18.23 -64.98
N ALA A 70 7.09 19.45 -65.46
CA ALA A 70 5.87 19.90 -66.22
C ALA A 70 4.46 19.82 -65.55
N SER A 71 3.51 20.76 -65.68
CA SER A 71 3.28 21.94 -66.54
C SER A 71 2.01 22.70 -66.09
N GLY A 72 1.93 24.04 -66.29
CA GLY A 72 0.69 24.68 -66.75
C GLY A 72 0.01 25.81 -65.95
N SER A 73 0.34 27.05 -66.32
CA SER A 73 -0.50 28.27 -66.36
C SER A 73 -0.83 29.08 -65.09
N VAL A 74 -0.84 30.39 -65.32
CA VAL A 74 -0.94 31.54 -64.41
C VAL A 74 -2.39 32.00 -64.28
N GLN A 75 -2.86 32.29 -63.06
CA GLN A 75 -3.80 33.39 -62.83
C GLN A 75 -3.74 33.87 -61.37
N SER A 76 -3.80 35.19 -61.22
CA SER A 76 -3.66 35.97 -60.00
C SER A 76 -4.98 36.12 -59.25
N THR A 77 -5.00 35.85 -57.93
CA THR A 77 -5.89 36.50 -56.96
C THR A 77 -5.20 36.52 -55.58
N SER A 78 -5.17 37.68 -54.94
CA SER A 78 -4.54 37.96 -53.63
C SER A 78 -5.38 37.41 -52.44
N PRO A 79 -4.93 37.52 -51.17
CA PRO A 79 -4.81 36.40 -50.25
C PRO A 79 -6.04 36.21 -49.33
N ALA A 80 -6.38 34.95 -49.05
CA ALA A 80 -7.13 34.58 -47.85
C ALA A 80 -6.12 33.97 -46.85
N GLN A 81 -5.99 34.58 -45.68
CA GLN A 81 -5.23 34.07 -44.56
C GLN A 81 -5.94 32.82 -44.01
N GLU A 82 -5.34 31.64 -44.18
CA GLU A 82 -5.60 30.49 -43.31
C GLU A 82 -4.54 30.51 -42.20
N GLU A 83 -4.94 30.96 -41.01
CA GLU A 83 -4.17 30.81 -39.79
C GLU A 83 -4.19 29.33 -39.37
N ARG A 84 -3.02 28.67 -39.46
CA ARG A 84 -2.75 27.45 -38.70
C ARG A 84 -2.53 27.84 -37.23
N SER A 85 -3.57 27.64 -36.42
CA SER A 85 -3.51 27.69 -34.96
C SER A 85 -2.43 26.73 -34.42
N VAL A 86 -1.38 27.31 -33.86
CA VAL A 86 -0.35 26.62 -33.07
C VAL A 86 -0.88 26.52 -31.64
N LEU A 87 -1.09 25.31 -31.13
CA LEU A 87 -1.51 25.06 -29.74
C LEU A 87 -0.38 25.50 -28.79
N ALA A 88 -0.54 26.66 -28.18
CA ALA A 88 0.38 27.19 -27.17
C ALA A 88 0.01 26.63 -25.79
N LEU A 89 0.84 25.72 -25.26
CA LEU A 89 0.84 25.33 -23.86
C LEU A 89 1.53 26.45 -23.05
N SER A 90 0.75 27.28 -22.39
CA SER A 90 1.22 28.20 -21.34
C SER A 90 0.14 28.40 -20.29
N PRO A 91 0.35 28.01 -19.02
CA PRO A 91 -0.44 28.52 -17.92
C PRO A 91 0.32 29.70 -17.27
N ASP A 92 -0.23 30.90 -17.43
CA ASP A 92 0.07 32.05 -16.56
C ASP A 92 -0.75 31.94 -15.25
N PRO A 93 -0.26 32.50 -14.13
CA PRO A 93 -0.89 32.31 -12.83
C PRO A 93 -2.23 33.03 -12.73
N ILE A 94 -3.26 32.28 -12.36
CA ILE A 94 -4.50 32.66 -11.65
C ILE A 94 -4.82 34.17 -11.74
N ARG A 95 -5.54 34.57 -12.80
CA ARG A 95 -6.47 35.71 -12.75
C ARG A 95 -7.86 35.19 -13.06
N ARG A 96 -8.78 35.33 -12.09
CA ARG A 96 -10.23 35.21 -12.32
C ARG A 96 -10.60 36.15 -13.46
N ALA A 97 -10.99 35.60 -14.61
CA ALA A 97 -11.86 36.31 -15.53
C ALA A 97 -13.24 36.35 -14.87
N ALA A 98 -13.62 37.53 -14.37
CA ALA A 98 -14.99 37.82 -14.04
C ALA A 98 -15.83 37.64 -15.32
N HIS A 99 -16.96 36.92 -15.19
CA HIS A 99 -18.06 36.79 -16.15
C HIS A 99 -17.82 37.33 -17.58
N GLY A 100 -17.63 36.44 -18.54
CA GLY A 100 -17.69 36.77 -19.97
C GLY A 100 -17.31 35.60 -20.88
N ASP A 101 -18.32 35.07 -21.56
CA ASP A 101 -18.31 34.25 -22.80
C ASP A 101 -17.28 33.12 -22.92
N ILE A 102 -17.70 31.93 -22.46
CA ILE A 102 -17.11 30.64 -22.88
C ILE A 102 -17.87 30.17 -24.12
N ASP A 103 -17.14 29.87 -25.20
CA ASP A 103 -17.68 29.36 -26.46
C ASP A 103 -18.49 28.05 -26.23
N PRO A 104 -19.81 28.03 -26.52
CA PRO A 104 -20.65 26.84 -26.37
C PRO A 104 -20.25 25.68 -27.29
N ASP A 105 -19.50 25.94 -28.37
CA ASP A 105 -19.12 24.94 -29.36
C ASP A 105 -17.84 24.17 -29.01
N ALA A 106 -16.99 24.69 -28.11
CA ALA A 106 -15.76 24.00 -27.66
C ALA A 106 -16.05 22.66 -26.95
N TRP A 107 -17.28 22.47 -26.47
CA TRP A 107 -17.67 21.36 -25.60
C TRP A 107 -18.57 20.32 -26.30
N LYS A 108 -18.83 20.48 -27.60
CA LYS A 108 -19.70 19.56 -28.36
C LYS A 108 -19.04 18.21 -28.63
N ASN A 109 -17.71 18.09 -28.52
CA ASN A 109 -16.92 16.88 -28.81
C ASN A 109 -15.84 16.63 -27.76
N SER A 110 -16.23 16.58 -26.49
CA SER A 110 -15.35 16.27 -25.36
C SER A 110 -14.52 14.99 -25.63
N PRO A 111 -13.16 15.03 -25.63
CA PRO A 111 -12.30 13.91 -26.06
C PRO A 111 -12.53 12.62 -25.28
N GLU A 112 -13.06 12.72 -24.05
CA GLU A 112 -13.36 11.56 -23.22
C GLU A 112 -14.47 10.67 -23.76
N LEU A 113 -15.31 11.21 -24.66
CA LEU A 113 -16.33 10.45 -25.39
C LEU A 113 -15.73 9.63 -26.55
N LEU A 114 -14.51 9.96 -26.96
CA LEU A 114 -13.86 9.44 -28.16
C LEU A 114 -12.73 8.44 -27.85
N PHE A 115 -12.46 8.11 -26.58
CA PHE A 115 -11.46 7.11 -26.25
C PHE A 115 -11.85 5.74 -26.82
N GLU A 116 -10.93 5.12 -27.56
CA GLU A 116 -11.08 3.73 -27.98
C GLU A 116 -11.18 2.84 -26.74
N SER A 117 -12.13 1.92 -26.73
CA SER A 117 -12.30 0.99 -25.61
C SER A 117 -11.15 -0.01 -25.62
N PRO A 118 -10.64 -0.47 -24.47
CA PRO A 118 -9.62 -1.51 -24.44
C PRO A 118 -10.13 -2.75 -25.19
N SER A 119 -9.35 -3.27 -26.14
CA SER A 119 -9.54 -4.63 -26.64
C SER A 119 -9.10 -5.60 -25.53
N THR A 120 -9.91 -5.75 -24.48
CA THR A 120 -9.73 -6.85 -23.53
C THR A 120 -9.73 -8.14 -24.34
N VAL A 121 -8.65 -8.91 -24.34
CA VAL A 121 -8.56 -10.17 -25.10
C VAL A 121 -9.76 -11.06 -24.70
N ILE A 122 -10.74 -11.18 -25.60
CA ILE A 122 -12.03 -11.86 -25.40
C ILE A 122 -11.89 -13.39 -25.56
N ASN A 123 -10.71 -13.87 -25.96
CA ASN A 123 -10.54 -15.20 -26.56
C ASN A 123 -10.69 -16.40 -25.58
N SER A 124 -10.92 -16.18 -24.28
CA SER A 124 -11.01 -17.29 -23.32
C SER A 124 -11.98 -17.08 -22.15
N LEU A 125 -12.99 -16.20 -22.27
CA LEU A 125 -13.94 -15.95 -21.18
C LEU A 125 -15.41 -16.15 -21.57
N PRO A 126 -16.28 -16.43 -20.58
CA PRO A 126 -17.65 -16.90 -20.80
C PRO A 126 -18.53 -15.84 -21.47
N SER A 127 -19.56 -16.30 -22.19
CA SER A 127 -20.63 -15.42 -22.69
C SER A 127 -21.35 -14.70 -21.53
N PRO A 128 -22.02 -13.55 -21.76
CA PRO A 128 -22.79 -12.85 -20.73
C PRO A 128 -23.81 -13.73 -19.99
N ASN A 129 -24.39 -14.73 -20.66
CA ASN A 129 -25.36 -15.65 -20.07
C ASN A 129 -24.71 -16.77 -19.23
N SER A 130 -23.44 -17.09 -19.48
CA SER A 130 -22.67 -18.08 -18.73
C SER A 130 -21.70 -17.46 -17.71
N ALA A 131 -21.59 -16.13 -17.68
CA ALA A 131 -20.69 -15.40 -16.80
C ALA A 131 -20.99 -15.57 -15.31
N PRO A 132 -22.25 -15.55 -14.83
CA PRO A 132 -22.55 -15.84 -13.43
C PRO A 132 -22.15 -17.27 -13.01
N LEU A 133 -22.34 -18.26 -13.90
CA LEU A 133 -21.92 -19.65 -13.64
C LEU A 133 -20.41 -19.84 -13.67
N ALA A 134 -19.70 -19.15 -14.56
CA ALA A 134 -18.24 -19.23 -14.57
C ALA A 134 -17.61 -18.48 -13.39
N TYR A 135 -18.24 -17.39 -12.94
CA TYR A 135 -17.85 -16.75 -11.68
C TYR A 135 -18.12 -17.67 -10.49
N TYR A 136 -19.22 -18.43 -10.53
CA TYR A 136 -19.47 -19.50 -9.57
C TYR A 136 -18.36 -20.55 -9.55
N ASP A 137 -17.98 -21.10 -10.71
CA ASP A 137 -16.93 -22.12 -10.79
C ASP A 137 -15.60 -21.60 -10.21
N LEU A 138 -15.27 -20.33 -10.46
CA LEU A 138 -14.10 -19.66 -9.87
C LEU A 138 -14.20 -19.57 -8.33
N LEU A 139 -15.35 -19.14 -7.80
CA LEU A 139 -15.58 -19.06 -6.36
C LEU A 139 -15.55 -20.45 -5.70
N ALA A 140 -16.10 -21.48 -6.37
CA ALA A 140 -16.11 -22.85 -5.88
C ALA A 140 -14.70 -23.47 -5.84
N GLU A 141 -13.87 -23.21 -6.85
CA GLU A 141 -12.45 -23.59 -6.86
C GLU A 141 -11.69 -22.96 -5.68
N ASP A 142 -11.90 -21.67 -5.44
CA ASP A 142 -11.27 -20.98 -4.32
C ASP A 142 -11.76 -21.52 -2.97
N ALA A 143 -13.04 -21.85 -2.84
CA ALA A 143 -13.59 -22.49 -1.64
C ALA A 143 -12.92 -23.84 -1.34
N VAL A 144 -12.81 -24.72 -2.35
CA VAL A 144 -12.21 -26.05 -2.21
C VAL A 144 -10.73 -25.96 -1.82
N ASN A 145 -9.96 -25.12 -2.51
CA ASN A 145 -8.52 -24.95 -2.27
C ASN A 145 -8.20 -24.43 -0.86
N ASN A 146 -9.14 -23.73 -0.23
CA ASN A 146 -8.97 -23.14 1.09
C ASN A 146 -9.38 -24.09 2.23
N ILE A 147 -10.47 -24.85 2.06
CA ILE A 147 -10.95 -25.82 3.07
C ILE A 147 -9.83 -26.81 3.41
N ASP A 148 -9.11 -27.30 2.40
CA ASP A 148 -7.99 -28.23 2.56
C ASP A 148 -6.77 -27.59 3.24
N LYS A 149 -6.63 -26.27 3.16
CA LYS A 149 -5.47 -25.52 3.64
C LYS A 149 -5.57 -25.12 5.10
N TYR A 150 -6.78 -24.92 5.60
CA TYR A 150 -7.02 -24.37 6.94
C TYR A 150 -7.61 -25.37 7.94
N ASN A 151 -7.77 -26.66 7.56
CA ASN A 151 -8.31 -27.72 8.42
C ASN A 151 -9.56 -27.27 9.19
N LEU A 152 -10.40 -26.48 8.52
CA LEU A 152 -11.66 -26.04 9.10
C LEU A 152 -12.55 -27.29 9.18
N ASN A 153 -12.85 -27.75 10.39
CA ASN A 153 -13.81 -28.83 10.68
C ASN A 153 -15.26 -28.37 10.39
N LEU A 154 -15.48 -27.76 9.24
CA LEU A 154 -16.80 -27.41 8.75
C LEU A 154 -17.39 -28.66 8.09
N ASP A 155 -18.62 -29.00 8.46
CA ASP A 155 -19.39 -30.11 7.89
C ASP A 155 -19.87 -29.72 6.49
N VAL A 156 -18.91 -29.54 5.57
CA VAL A 156 -19.15 -29.09 4.19
C VAL A 156 -19.23 -30.31 3.30
N ASP A 157 -20.37 -30.47 2.64
CA ASP A 157 -20.58 -31.49 1.64
C ASP A 157 -19.75 -31.14 0.39
N ARG A 158 -18.46 -31.47 0.40
CA ARG A 158 -17.46 -31.20 -0.67
C ARG A 158 -17.96 -31.51 -2.10
N PRO A 159 -18.74 -32.59 -2.34
CA PRO A 159 -19.32 -32.87 -3.66
C PRO A 159 -20.32 -31.81 -4.15
N SER A 160 -20.91 -31.00 -3.26
CA SER A 160 -21.87 -29.94 -3.62
C SER A 160 -21.20 -28.72 -4.26
N LEU A 161 -19.96 -28.40 -3.88
CA LEU A 161 -19.18 -27.29 -4.44
C LEU A 161 -18.56 -27.65 -5.80
N SER A 162 -18.18 -28.92 -6.02
CA SER A 162 -17.45 -29.36 -7.22
C SER A 162 -18.34 -29.87 -8.37
N ARG A 163 -19.67 -29.91 -8.21
CA ARG A 163 -20.58 -30.51 -9.18
C ARG A 163 -21.35 -29.43 -9.95
N PRO A 164 -21.30 -29.41 -11.30
CA PRO A 164 -22.25 -28.64 -12.09
C PRO A 164 -23.65 -29.21 -11.84
N GLN A 165 -24.46 -28.53 -11.04
CA GLN A 165 -25.88 -28.87 -10.91
C GLN A 165 -26.63 -28.22 -12.09
N SER A 166 -27.48 -28.99 -12.77
CA SER A 166 -28.30 -28.47 -13.86
C SER A 166 -29.27 -27.40 -13.32
N PRO A 167 -29.61 -26.34 -14.10
CA PRO A 167 -30.55 -25.33 -13.66
C PRO A 167 -31.85 -25.96 -13.17
N ALA A 168 -32.34 -25.54 -12.00
CA ALA A 168 -33.63 -26.00 -11.49
C ALA A 168 -34.73 -25.66 -12.51
N ALA A 169 -35.56 -26.64 -12.87
CA ALA A 169 -36.69 -26.43 -13.75
C ALA A 169 -37.74 -25.55 -13.03
N GLY A 170 -38.00 -24.35 -13.55
CA GLY A 170 -38.89 -23.39 -12.91
C GLY A 170 -39.43 -22.30 -13.84
N THR A 171 -40.19 -22.69 -14.87
CA THR A 171 -41.35 -21.94 -15.39
C THR A 171 -42.09 -22.82 -16.40
N PRO A 172 -43.42 -23.03 -16.28
CA PRO A 172 -44.20 -23.61 -17.37
C PRO A 172 -44.12 -22.66 -18.57
N ASN A 173 -43.91 -23.19 -19.77
CA ASN A 173 -44.08 -22.44 -21.02
C ASN A 173 -45.50 -21.84 -21.05
N ILE A 174 -45.63 -20.54 -20.80
CA ILE A 174 -46.87 -19.83 -21.06
C ILE A 174 -46.91 -19.54 -22.57
N ASP A 175 -47.72 -20.34 -23.27
CA ASP A 175 -48.10 -20.09 -24.66
C ASP A 175 -48.79 -18.71 -24.74
N PRO A 176 -48.35 -17.76 -25.58
CA PRO A 176 -48.90 -16.39 -25.64
C PRO A 176 -50.35 -16.29 -26.15
N ARG A 177 -51.12 -17.39 -26.20
CA ARG A 177 -52.42 -17.46 -26.87
C ARG A 177 -53.62 -17.77 -25.97
N GLN A 178 -53.49 -17.78 -24.64
CA GLN A 178 -54.64 -18.00 -23.76
C GLN A 178 -54.87 -16.83 -22.80
N GLY A 179 -56.04 -16.18 -22.94
CA GLY A 179 -56.48 -15.07 -22.10
C GLY A 179 -56.94 -15.52 -20.70
N PRO A 180 -57.12 -14.57 -19.76
CA PRO A 180 -57.25 -14.90 -18.34
C PRO A 180 -58.68 -15.34 -18.01
N GLN A 181 -58.83 -16.54 -17.44
CA GLN A 181 -59.99 -16.91 -16.63
C GLN A 181 -59.54 -17.01 -15.18
N GLY A 182 -60.22 -16.25 -14.32
CA GLY A 182 -59.85 -16.07 -12.92
C GLY A 182 -60.21 -17.24 -12.03
N GLN A 183 -59.38 -17.47 -11.03
CA GLN A 183 -59.73 -18.11 -9.75
C GLN A 183 -58.88 -17.48 -8.64
N THR A 184 -59.54 -17.21 -7.53
CA THR A 184 -59.06 -16.50 -6.33
C THR A 184 -58.48 -17.46 -5.29
N ALA A 185 -57.46 -16.94 -4.58
CA ALA A 185 -57.04 -17.23 -3.20
C ALA A 185 -56.22 -18.50 -2.91
N GLU A 186 -54.91 -18.34 -2.81
CA GLU A 186 -54.13 -18.33 -1.55
C GLU A 186 -52.82 -17.58 -1.84
N SER A 187 -52.47 -16.58 -1.03
CA SER A 187 -51.33 -15.70 -1.30
C SER A 187 -50.01 -16.35 -0.87
N GLU A 188 -49.46 -17.19 -1.74
CA GLU A 188 -48.02 -17.49 -1.73
C GLU A 188 -47.23 -16.19 -2.00
N PRO A 189 -46.04 -16.00 -1.39
CA PRO A 189 -45.19 -14.86 -1.70
C PRO A 189 -44.84 -14.86 -3.20
N PRO A 190 -44.57 -13.69 -3.81
CA PRO A 190 -44.26 -13.61 -5.23
C PRO A 190 -43.13 -14.60 -5.56
N VAL A 191 -43.34 -15.42 -6.60
CA VAL A 191 -42.45 -16.52 -7.03
C VAL A 191 -41.02 -16.07 -7.37
N ASP A 192 -40.74 -14.76 -7.36
CA ASP A 192 -39.54 -14.14 -7.92
C ASP A 192 -38.34 -14.00 -6.95
N GLU A 193 -38.48 -14.18 -5.63
CA GLU A 193 -37.36 -13.97 -4.67
C GLU A 193 -37.24 -15.07 -3.58
N GLN A 194 -37.30 -16.34 -3.96
CA GLN A 194 -37.23 -17.48 -3.02
C GLN A 194 -35.93 -17.53 -2.17
N TRP A 195 -34.92 -16.75 -2.52
CA TRP A 195 -33.63 -16.67 -1.81
C TRP A 195 -33.60 -15.58 -0.72
N ASN A 196 -34.63 -14.73 -0.64
CA ASN A 196 -34.79 -13.71 0.40
C ASN A 196 -35.79 -14.19 1.47
N SER A 197 -35.47 -13.89 2.73
CA SER A 197 -36.37 -14.15 3.86
C SER A 197 -37.39 -13.02 3.99
N THR A 198 -38.67 -13.36 4.22
CA THR A 198 -39.73 -12.39 4.50
C THR A 198 -39.50 -11.69 5.84
N ASP A 199 -39.03 -12.43 6.84
CA ASP A 199 -38.69 -11.90 8.16
C ASP A 199 -37.19 -11.59 8.25
N PRO A 200 -36.76 -10.57 9.03
CA PRO A 200 -35.36 -10.28 9.25
C PRO A 200 -34.62 -11.50 9.83
N ILE A 201 -33.47 -11.83 9.25
CA ILE A 201 -32.61 -12.91 9.71
C ILE A 201 -32.12 -12.57 11.12
N PRO A 202 -32.34 -13.45 12.12
CA PRO A 202 -31.85 -13.22 13.47
C PRO A 202 -30.31 -13.21 13.48
N MET A 203 -29.72 -12.17 14.07
CA MET A 203 -28.28 -12.02 14.22
C MET A 203 -27.87 -12.30 15.66
N MET A 204 -26.73 -12.97 15.83
CA MET A 204 -26.09 -13.14 17.14
C MET A 204 -25.45 -11.81 17.61
N ASP A 205 -25.16 -11.69 18.90
CA ASP A 205 -24.59 -10.46 19.48
C ASP A 205 -23.23 -10.09 18.87
N ASP A 206 -22.41 -11.10 18.56
CA ASP A 206 -21.12 -10.95 17.87
C ASP A 206 -21.28 -10.54 16.39
N GLU A 207 -22.25 -11.13 15.68
CA GLU A 207 -22.61 -10.73 14.31
C GLU A 207 -23.08 -9.27 14.25
N LEU A 208 -23.83 -8.83 15.26
CA LEU A 208 -24.30 -7.44 15.34
C LEU A 208 -23.14 -6.45 15.47
N VAL A 209 -22.05 -6.83 16.13
CA VAL A 209 -20.86 -5.99 16.26
C VAL A 209 -20.14 -5.81 14.91
N LEU A 210 -19.96 -6.91 14.17
CA LEU A 210 -19.42 -6.88 12.81
C LEU A 210 -20.31 -6.05 11.88
N PHE A 211 -21.63 -6.21 12.00
CA PHE A 211 -22.62 -5.48 11.21
C PHE A 211 -22.58 -3.98 11.48
N LYS A 212 -22.46 -3.56 12.75
CA LYS A 212 -22.30 -2.15 13.11
C LYS A 212 -21.01 -1.57 12.54
N HIS A 213 -19.90 -2.29 12.64
CA HIS A 213 -18.62 -1.86 12.09
C HIS A 213 -18.64 -1.69 10.57
N TYR A 214 -19.36 -2.57 9.88
CA TYR A 214 -19.60 -2.37 8.44
C TYR A 214 -20.19 -0.98 8.17
N ILE A 215 -21.27 -0.63 8.86
CA ILE A 215 -21.99 0.64 8.65
C ILE A 215 -21.13 1.84 9.03
N THR A 216 -20.38 1.77 10.13
CA THR A 216 -19.62 2.92 10.63
C THR A 216 -18.29 3.14 9.90
N SER A 217 -17.69 2.06 9.39
CA SER A 217 -16.29 2.08 8.94
C SER A 217 -16.15 1.68 7.48
N ILE A 218 -16.76 0.58 7.05
CA ILE A 218 -16.57 0.02 5.69
C ILE A 218 -17.47 0.70 4.67
N GLY A 219 -18.77 0.82 4.96
CA GLY A 219 -19.75 1.51 4.11
C GLY A 219 -19.25 2.89 3.65
N PRO A 220 -18.77 3.77 4.56
CA PRO A 220 -18.23 5.07 4.18
C PRO A 220 -17.02 5.03 3.24
N ILE A 221 -16.17 4.00 3.30
CA ILE A 221 -15.06 3.80 2.34
C ILE A 221 -15.65 3.48 0.96
N LEU A 222 -16.60 2.55 0.92
CA LEU A 222 -17.29 2.13 -0.31
C LEU A 222 -18.15 3.27 -0.90
N ASP A 223 -18.55 4.26 -0.11
CA ASP A 223 -19.40 5.38 -0.51
C ASP A 223 -18.65 6.72 -0.69
N LEU A 224 -17.31 6.79 -0.60
CA LEU A 224 -16.54 8.06 -0.60
C LEU A 224 -16.95 9.06 -1.70
N SER A 225 -17.35 8.58 -2.89
CA SER A 225 -17.79 9.41 -4.02
C SER A 225 -19.27 9.23 -4.37
N ASP A 226 -20.04 8.47 -3.58
CA ASP A 226 -21.48 8.27 -3.76
C ASP A 226 -22.28 9.05 -2.70
N PRO A 227 -22.92 10.18 -3.07
CA PRO A 227 -23.72 10.96 -2.14
C PRO A 227 -24.96 10.21 -1.64
N SER A 228 -25.40 9.17 -2.37
CA SER A 228 -26.57 8.36 -2.01
C SER A 228 -26.25 7.24 -1.02
N LYS A 229 -24.98 7.08 -0.64
CA LYS A 229 -24.51 6.20 0.44
C LYS A 229 -25.08 4.77 0.37
N GLN A 230 -25.12 4.18 -0.81
CA GLN A 230 -25.83 2.93 -1.03
C GLN A 230 -25.23 1.76 -0.23
N PHE A 231 -23.90 1.72 -0.08
CA PHE A 231 -23.24 0.68 0.71
C PHE A 231 -23.42 0.89 2.22
N THR A 232 -23.54 2.13 2.69
CA THR A 232 -23.78 2.43 4.11
C THR A 232 -25.25 2.26 4.51
N THR A 233 -26.19 2.45 3.60
CA THR A 233 -27.63 2.52 3.91
C THR A 233 -28.47 1.38 3.33
N VAL A 234 -28.35 1.12 2.02
CA VAL A 234 -29.22 0.16 1.32
C VAL A 234 -28.69 -1.27 1.46
N VAL A 235 -27.38 -1.48 1.30
CA VAL A 235 -26.77 -2.81 1.40
C VAL A 235 -27.04 -3.49 2.77
N PRO A 236 -26.91 -2.82 3.93
CA PRO A 236 -27.29 -3.40 5.21
C PRO A 236 -28.78 -3.79 5.29
N SER A 237 -29.67 -2.97 4.72
CA SER A 237 -31.10 -3.27 4.68
C SER A 237 -31.43 -4.48 3.81
N LEU A 238 -30.66 -4.73 2.75
CA LEU A 238 -30.80 -5.95 1.94
C LEU A 238 -30.18 -7.15 2.66
N ALA A 239 -29.07 -6.94 3.36
CA ALA A 239 -28.34 -7.99 4.07
C ALA A 239 -29.21 -8.68 5.13
N VAL A 240 -30.02 -7.93 5.89
CA VAL A 240 -30.89 -8.53 6.92
C VAL A 240 -31.95 -9.48 6.37
N HIS A 241 -32.19 -9.51 5.05
CA HIS A 241 -33.12 -10.44 4.39
C HIS A 241 -32.41 -11.49 3.51
N ASN A 242 -31.11 -11.34 3.26
CA ASN A 242 -30.36 -12.21 2.37
C ASN A 242 -29.14 -12.82 3.06
N VAL A 243 -29.15 -14.14 3.28
CA VAL A 243 -28.09 -14.85 4.00
C VAL A 243 -26.73 -14.65 3.33
N GLY A 244 -26.62 -14.78 2.01
CA GLY A 244 -25.34 -14.62 1.31
C GLY A 244 -24.74 -13.23 1.47
N LEU A 245 -25.57 -12.21 1.30
CA LEU A 245 -25.17 -10.82 1.46
C LEU A 245 -24.80 -10.51 2.91
N LEU A 246 -25.59 -10.96 3.88
CA LEU A 246 -25.27 -10.84 5.32
C LEU A 246 -23.92 -11.43 5.63
N LYS A 247 -23.69 -12.69 5.25
CA LYS A 247 -22.41 -13.36 5.51
C LYS A 247 -21.25 -12.65 4.82
N SER A 248 -21.44 -12.09 3.61
CA SER A 248 -20.38 -11.37 2.92
C SER A 248 -20.03 -10.04 3.61
N LEU A 249 -21.04 -9.37 4.17
CA LEU A 249 -20.91 -8.16 4.97
C LEU A 249 -20.18 -8.45 6.28
N LEU A 250 -20.53 -9.54 6.97
CA LEU A 250 -19.85 -9.96 8.18
C LEU A 250 -18.40 -10.40 7.88
N ALA A 251 -18.17 -11.11 6.77
CA ALA A 251 -16.84 -11.55 6.33
C ALA A 251 -15.91 -10.36 6.09
N VAL A 252 -16.33 -9.37 5.30
CA VAL A 252 -15.52 -8.18 5.02
C VAL A 252 -15.28 -7.34 6.28
N SER A 253 -16.24 -7.35 7.22
CA SER A 253 -16.12 -6.66 8.51
C SER A 253 -15.14 -7.33 9.44
N ALA A 254 -15.27 -8.64 9.64
CA ALA A 254 -14.33 -9.42 10.43
C ALA A 254 -12.94 -9.37 9.79
N ARG A 255 -12.83 -9.36 8.46
CA ARG A 255 -11.56 -9.18 7.77
C ARG A 255 -10.96 -7.81 8.07
N HIS A 256 -11.73 -6.74 7.92
CA HIS A 256 -11.26 -5.41 8.27
C HIS A 256 -10.93 -5.28 9.76
N MET A 257 -11.63 -5.96 10.66
CA MET A 257 -11.32 -5.94 12.10
C MET A 257 -10.08 -6.76 12.46
N ALA A 258 -9.86 -7.90 11.80
CA ALA A 258 -8.60 -8.62 11.86
C ALA A 258 -7.43 -7.74 11.42
N LEU A 259 -7.74 -6.71 10.63
CA LEU A 259 -6.83 -5.68 10.20
C LEU A 259 -6.76 -4.46 11.16
N LEU A 260 -7.48 -4.41 12.27
CA LEU A 260 -7.43 -3.31 13.25
C LEU A 260 -6.65 -3.72 14.50
N ASN A 261 -5.98 -2.75 15.12
CA ASN A 261 -5.29 -2.96 16.39
C ASN A 261 -6.29 -2.87 17.56
N GLU A 262 -6.02 -3.54 18.69
CA GLU A 262 -6.86 -3.58 19.92
C GLU A 262 -7.52 -2.22 20.32
N PRO A 263 -6.83 -1.08 20.28
CA PRO A 263 -7.44 0.19 20.71
C PRO A 263 -8.31 0.86 19.64
N GLN A 264 -8.26 0.40 18.38
CA GLN A 264 -9.23 0.76 17.35
C GLN A 264 -10.53 -0.03 17.53
N LEU A 265 -10.45 -1.31 17.94
CA LEU A 265 -11.60 -2.14 18.35
C LEU A 265 -12.32 -1.57 19.58
N HIS A 266 -11.57 -1.13 20.60
CA HIS A 266 -12.14 -0.52 21.81
C HIS A 266 -12.79 0.86 21.53
N ARG A 267 -12.22 1.69 20.64
CA ARG A 267 -12.85 2.97 20.22
C ARG A 267 -14.19 2.77 19.51
N LEU A 268 -14.40 1.60 18.90
CA LEU A 268 -15.63 1.21 18.22
C LEU A 268 -16.61 0.45 19.14
N ASN A 269 -16.28 0.31 20.43
CA ASN A 269 -17.11 -0.35 21.46
C ASN A 269 -17.38 -1.84 21.17
N ILE A 270 -16.36 -2.54 20.65
CA ILE A 270 -16.43 -3.93 20.19
C ILE A 270 -15.77 -4.83 21.23
N GLN A 271 -16.55 -5.68 21.92
CA GLN A 271 -16.03 -6.72 22.82
C GLN A 271 -15.57 -7.93 22.00
N ASP A 272 -14.45 -8.56 22.39
CA ASP A 272 -13.99 -9.80 21.78
C ASP A 272 -15.08 -10.88 21.85
N PRO A 273 -15.54 -11.41 20.69
CA PRO A 273 -16.44 -12.54 20.70
C PRO A 273 -15.62 -13.77 21.11
N VAL A 274 -16.12 -14.48 22.14
CA VAL A 274 -15.53 -15.66 22.81
C VAL A 274 -14.77 -15.34 24.10
N SER A 275 -15.53 -14.99 25.15
CA SER A 275 -15.16 -15.27 26.54
C SER A 275 -16.10 -16.36 27.10
N SER A 276 -15.93 -17.58 26.60
CA SER A 276 -16.54 -18.80 27.17
C SER A 276 -15.43 -19.71 27.72
N PRO A 277 -15.48 -20.15 28.99
CA PRO A 277 -14.33 -20.73 29.69
C PRO A 277 -14.10 -22.24 29.47
N GLU A 278 -14.52 -22.83 28.35
CA GLU A 278 -14.37 -24.27 28.12
C GLU A 278 -14.12 -24.60 26.64
N THR A 279 -12.85 -24.65 26.22
CA THR A 279 -12.31 -25.69 25.31
C THR A 279 -10.80 -25.55 25.19
N THR A 280 -10.07 -26.42 25.88
CA THR A 280 -8.65 -26.69 25.64
C THR A 280 -8.50 -27.62 24.44
N SER A 281 -8.15 -27.08 23.28
CA SER A 281 -7.52 -27.86 22.22
C SER A 281 -6.55 -26.98 21.41
N SER A 282 -5.29 -27.41 21.44
CA SER A 282 -4.15 -26.83 20.73
C SER A 282 -4.37 -26.87 19.21
N ASN A 283 -4.52 -25.70 18.56
CA ASN A 283 -4.14 -25.48 17.15
C ASN A 283 -4.18 -23.98 16.76
N HIS A 284 -3.01 -23.43 16.48
CA HIS A 284 -2.68 -22.21 15.71
C HIS A 284 -3.09 -20.80 16.21
N LEU A 285 -2.06 -19.96 16.46
CA LEU A 285 -2.11 -18.49 16.54
C LEU A 285 -2.77 -17.87 15.30
N ARG A 286 -4.08 -17.65 15.36
CA ARG A 286 -4.84 -16.83 14.40
C ARG A 286 -5.71 -15.88 15.20
N SER A 287 -5.70 -14.59 14.83
CA SER A 287 -6.73 -13.66 15.29
C SER A 287 -8.11 -14.32 15.11
N PRO A 288 -8.96 -14.36 16.15
CA PRO A 288 -10.30 -14.95 16.06
C PRO A 288 -11.09 -14.37 14.88
N PHE A 289 -10.91 -13.08 14.61
CA PHE A 289 -11.51 -12.40 13.47
C PHE A 289 -11.06 -12.95 12.11
N ILE A 290 -9.82 -13.45 11.95
CA ILE A 290 -9.40 -14.10 10.70
C ILE A 290 -10.18 -15.39 10.49
N GLN A 291 -10.38 -16.19 11.54
CA GLN A 291 -11.15 -17.43 11.46
C GLN A 291 -12.62 -17.14 11.16
N ILE A 292 -13.22 -16.18 11.86
CA ILE A 292 -14.59 -15.71 11.65
C ILE A 292 -14.77 -15.15 10.22
N ALA A 293 -13.85 -14.31 9.77
CA ALA A 293 -13.88 -13.72 8.43
C ALA A 293 -13.81 -14.81 7.35
N THR A 294 -12.92 -15.79 7.55
CA THR A 294 -12.75 -16.94 6.67
C THR A 294 -13.99 -17.84 6.67
N GLN A 295 -14.60 -18.07 7.83
CA GLN A 295 -15.85 -18.83 7.95
C GLN A 295 -16.99 -18.16 7.18
N TYR A 296 -17.29 -16.89 7.46
CA TYR A 296 -18.37 -16.17 6.78
C TYR A 296 -18.11 -16.01 5.28
N TYR A 297 -16.85 -15.87 4.88
CA TYR A 297 -16.47 -15.90 3.48
C TYR A 297 -16.93 -17.21 2.81
N TYR A 298 -16.66 -18.38 3.39
CA TYR A 298 -17.14 -19.66 2.83
C TYR A 298 -18.64 -19.84 2.89
N GLU A 299 -19.29 -19.40 3.97
CA GLU A 299 -20.75 -19.42 4.06
C GLU A 299 -21.37 -18.61 2.92
N THR A 300 -20.78 -17.47 2.56
CA THR A 300 -21.16 -16.71 1.37
C THR A 300 -20.95 -17.51 0.09
N LEU A 301 -19.78 -18.14 -0.11
CA LEU A 301 -19.52 -18.92 -1.32
C LEU A 301 -20.49 -20.11 -1.47
N HIS A 302 -20.82 -20.77 -0.36
CA HIS A 302 -21.80 -21.85 -0.31
C HIS A 302 -23.23 -21.35 -0.56
N TYR A 303 -23.57 -20.15 -0.08
CA TYR A 303 -24.86 -19.55 -0.42
C TYR A 303 -24.94 -19.22 -1.91
N LEU A 304 -23.89 -18.64 -2.47
CA LEU A 304 -23.80 -18.34 -3.90
C LEU A 304 -23.90 -19.61 -4.74
N SER A 305 -23.31 -20.72 -4.28
CA SER A 305 -23.39 -22.02 -4.97
C SER A 305 -24.81 -22.51 -5.20
N LYS A 306 -25.69 -22.31 -4.23
CA LYS A 306 -27.08 -22.76 -4.32
C LYS A 306 -27.95 -21.80 -5.13
N ASN A 307 -27.68 -20.50 -5.03
CA ASN A 307 -28.61 -19.48 -5.51
C ASN A 307 -28.26 -18.90 -6.90
N LEU A 308 -27.02 -19.03 -7.37
CA LEU A 308 -26.62 -18.55 -8.71
C LEU A 308 -27.33 -19.26 -9.87
N PHE A 309 -27.95 -20.41 -9.61
CA PHE A 309 -28.77 -21.13 -10.59
C PHE A 309 -30.15 -20.50 -10.82
N TYR A 310 -30.63 -19.64 -9.92
CA TYR A 310 -31.88 -18.90 -10.14
C TYR A 310 -31.63 -17.72 -11.09
N PRO A 311 -32.25 -17.67 -12.28
CA PRO A 311 -32.02 -16.60 -13.24
C PRO A 311 -32.35 -15.21 -12.68
N SER A 312 -33.34 -15.11 -11.81
CA SER A 312 -33.73 -13.86 -11.15
C SER A 312 -32.72 -13.44 -10.07
N TYR A 313 -32.10 -14.37 -9.32
CA TYR A 313 -31.00 -14.06 -8.39
C TYR A 313 -29.76 -13.53 -9.12
N SER A 314 -29.42 -14.10 -10.27
CA SER A 314 -28.28 -13.65 -11.09
C SER A 314 -28.39 -12.21 -11.60
N LYS A 315 -29.59 -11.62 -11.52
CA LYS A 315 -29.90 -10.23 -11.86
C LYS A 315 -30.26 -9.38 -10.63
N SER A 316 -30.18 -9.92 -9.42
CA SER A 316 -30.61 -9.25 -8.19
C SER A 316 -29.68 -8.12 -7.74
N ARG A 317 -30.10 -7.36 -6.72
CA ARG A 317 -29.27 -6.33 -6.05
C ARG A 317 -28.30 -6.97 -5.06
N GLU A 318 -28.66 -8.14 -4.56
CA GLU A 318 -27.96 -8.93 -3.57
C GLU A 318 -26.69 -9.51 -4.15
N ILE A 319 -26.75 -10.12 -5.35
CA ILE A 319 -25.55 -10.68 -5.99
C ILE A 319 -24.52 -9.61 -6.31
N ILE A 320 -24.94 -8.45 -6.82
CA ILE A 320 -23.98 -7.40 -7.20
C ILE A 320 -23.33 -6.79 -5.96
N SER A 321 -24.10 -6.60 -4.88
CA SER A 321 -23.57 -6.12 -3.60
C SER A 321 -22.61 -7.15 -3.00
N THR A 322 -23.03 -8.42 -2.92
CA THR A 322 -22.24 -9.54 -2.40
C THR A 322 -20.89 -9.64 -3.12
N SER A 323 -20.91 -9.51 -4.46
CA SER A 323 -19.70 -9.61 -5.28
C SER A 323 -18.71 -8.47 -5.02
N ILE A 324 -19.18 -7.24 -4.76
CA ILE A 324 -18.32 -6.11 -4.35
C ILE A 324 -17.75 -6.31 -2.94
N LEU A 325 -18.52 -6.90 -2.02
CA LEU A 325 -18.04 -7.18 -0.66
C LEU A 325 -17.00 -8.29 -0.64
N ILE A 326 -17.20 -9.34 -1.44
CA ILE A 326 -16.21 -10.41 -1.69
C ILE A 326 -14.93 -9.82 -2.26
N SER A 327 -14.99 -9.01 -3.33
CA SER A 327 -13.78 -8.42 -3.90
C SER A 327 -13.06 -7.49 -2.91
N THR A 328 -13.82 -6.76 -2.08
CA THR A 328 -13.24 -5.90 -1.03
C THR A 328 -12.54 -6.75 0.03
N TYR A 329 -13.15 -7.85 0.48
CA TYR A 329 -12.53 -8.80 1.41
C TYR A 329 -11.19 -9.32 0.86
N GLU A 330 -11.17 -9.75 -0.40
CA GLU A 330 -9.97 -10.32 -1.03
C GLU A 330 -8.87 -9.29 -1.24
N MET A 331 -9.24 -8.05 -1.60
CA MET A 331 -8.28 -6.95 -1.71
C MET A 331 -7.61 -6.61 -0.38
N TRP A 332 -8.31 -6.84 0.74
CA TRP A 332 -7.79 -6.64 2.10
C TRP A 332 -7.05 -7.87 2.66
N ASP A 333 -7.32 -9.07 2.15
CA ASP A 333 -6.59 -10.32 2.47
C ASP A 333 -5.29 -10.50 1.66
N ALA A 334 -4.66 -9.40 1.23
CA ALA A 334 -3.48 -9.40 0.35
C ALA A 334 -2.20 -9.98 0.99
N GLU A 335 -2.18 -10.21 2.31
CA GLU A 335 -1.12 -10.91 3.07
C GLU A 335 -1.37 -12.43 3.15
N GLY A 336 -2.54 -12.91 2.71
CA GLY A 336 -2.81 -14.34 2.59
C GLY A 336 -1.97 -14.97 1.47
N GLN A 337 -1.63 -16.26 1.62
CA GLN A 337 -0.97 -17.11 0.61
C GLN A 337 -1.75 -17.29 -0.73
N TYR A 338 -2.69 -16.38 -1.06
CA TYR A 338 -3.48 -16.28 -2.30
C TYR A 338 -2.98 -15.20 -3.26
N SER A 339 -1.70 -14.85 -3.21
CA SER A 339 -1.07 -13.90 -4.14
C SER A 339 -0.77 -14.49 -5.55
N ASN A 340 -1.66 -15.34 -6.08
CA ASN A 340 -1.60 -15.86 -7.46
C ASN A 340 -2.67 -15.20 -8.36
N GLY A 341 -2.98 -13.92 -8.15
CA GLY A 341 -3.92 -13.18 -9.00
C GLY A 341 -5.40 -13.61 -8.90
N ALA A 342 -5.83 -14.16 -7.76
CA ALA A 342 -7.23 -14.54 -7.53
C ALA A 342 -8.18 -13.32 -7.60
N TRP A 343 -7.84 -12.21 -6.95
CA TRP A 343 -8.59 -10.96 -7.03
C TRP A 343 -8.77 -10.45 -8.47
N GLU A 344 -7.85 -10.76 -9.40
CA GLU A 344 -7.97 -10.36 -10.81
C GLU A 344 -9.09 -11.13 -11.49
N ARG A 345 -9.16 -12.43 -11.20
CA ARG A 345 -10.22 -13.33 -11.68
C ARG A 345 -11.58 -12.88 -11.13
N HIS A 346 -11.64 -12.44 -9.88
CA HIS A 346 -12.87 -11.93 -9.27
C HIS A 346 -13.34 -10.60 -9.85
N LEU A 347 -12.45 -9.62 -10.01
CA LEU A 347 -12.79 -8.35 -10.68
C LEU A 347 -13.26 -8.54 -12.13
N ARG A 348 -12.69 -9.52 -12.84
CA ARG A 348 -13.15 -9.96 -14.16
C ARG A 348 -14.53 -10.61 -14.10
N GLY A 349 -14.81 -11.46 -13.12
CA GLY A 349 -16.14 -12.04 -12.90
C GLY A 349 -17.21 -10.97 -12.66
N ILE A 350 -16.92 -10.03 -11.76
CA ILE A 350 -17.80 -8.89 -11.45
C ILE A 350 -18.08 -8.05 -12.70
N PHE A 351 -17.05 -7.75 -13.50
CA PHE A 351 -17.23 -7.05 -14.78
C PHE A 351 -18.28 -7.72 -15.68
N TRP A 352 -18.20 -9.05 -15.84
CA TRP A 352 -19.12 -9.76 -16.72
C TRP A 352 -20.52 -9.91 -16.14
N ILE A 353 -20.67 -10.04 -14.82
CA ILE A 353 -21.98 -9.99 -14.14
C ILE A 353 -22.65 -8.64 -14.37
N GLN A 354 -21.91 -7.55 -14.18
CA GLN A 354 -22.42 -6.21 -14.44
C GLN A 354 -22.81 -6.05 -15.91
N ARG A 355 -21.99 -6.57 -16.84
CA ARG A 355 -22.27 -6.52 -18.27
C ARG A 355 -23.50 -7.32 -18.68
N SER A 356 -23.71 -8.51 -18.13
CA SER A 356 -24.89 -9.35 -18.44
C SER A 356 -26.19 -8.69 -17.95
N GLN A 357 -26.11 -7.86 -16.92
CA GLN A 357 -27.20 -7.07 -16.38
C GLN A 357 -27.34 -5.68 -17.05
N ASN A 358 -26.52 -5.37 -18.06
CA ASN A 358 -26.40 -4.04 -18.68
C ASN A 358 -26.14 -2.90 -17.66
N ASN A 359 -25.45 -3.22 -16.56
CA ASN A 359 -25.11 -2.26 -15.53
C ASN A 359 -23.92 -1.38 -15.94
N ASN A 360 -23.98 -0.09 -15.61
CA ASN A 360 -22.95 0.90 -15.93
C ASN A 360 -23.02 2.15 -15.03
N GLY A 361 -22.06 3.07 -15.17
CA GLY A 361 -21.93 4.27 -14.34
C GLY A 361 -23.04 5.31 -14.46
N GLU A 362 -23.92 5.19 -15.45
CA GLU A 362 -25.08 6.07 -15.66
C GLU A 362 -26.41 5.31 -15.46
N CYS A 363 -26.37 4.11 -14.85
CA CYS A 363 -27.55 3.33 -14.56
C CYS A 363 -28.54 4.11 -13.66
N ARG A 364 -29.84 3.94 -13.90
CA ARG A 364 -30.91 4.61 -13.13
C ARG A 364 -30.99 4.10 -11.70
N ASP A 365 -30.79 2.80 -11.52
CA ASP A 365 -30.79 2.15 -10.21
C ASP A 365 -29.58 2.65 -9.38
N PRO A 366 -29.78 3.32 -8.23
CA PRO A 366 -28.71 3.93 -7.47
C PRO A 366 -27.68 2.91 -6.96
N LEU A 367 -28.12 1.77 -6.44
CA LEU A 367 -27.23 0.73 -5.90
C LEU A 367 -26.37 0.11 -7.01
N ARG A 368 -26.98 -0.22 -8.16
CA ARG A 368 -26.23 -0.75 -9.31
C ARG A 368 -25.21 0.26 -9.83
N ARG A 369 -25.58 1.55 -9.88
CA ARG A 369 -24.67 2.63 -10.25
C ARG A 369 -23.50 2.74 -9.25
N ALA A 370 -23.80 2.73 -7.95
CA ALA A 370 -22.79 2.77 -6.89
C ALA A 370 -21.84 1.56 -6.97
N ALA A 371 -22.38 0.35 -7.16
CA ALA A 371 -21.60 -0.86 -7.32
C ALA A 371 -20.68 -0.80 -8.56
N TRP A 372 -21.14 -0.21 -9.67
CA TRP A 372 -20.31 -0.03 -10.85
C TRP A 372 -19.14 0.92 -10.61
N TRP A 373 -19.38 2.06 -9.97
CA TRP A 373 -18.32 3.00 -9.63
C TRP A 373 -17.34 2.42 -8.60
N GLN A 374 -17.84 1.63 -7.65
CA GLN A 374 -16.98 0.97 -6.68
C GLN A 374 -16.10 -0.11 -7.33
N TRP A 375 -16.67 -0.93 -8.20
CA TRP A 375 -15.91 -1.87 -9.01
C TRP A 375 -14.85 -1.17 -9.87
N LEU A 376 -15.19 -0.06 -10.51
CA LEU A 376 -14.24 0.68 -11.34
C LEU A 376 -13.07 1.24 -10.51
N ARG A 377 -13.34 1.72 -9.29
CA ARG A 377 -12.26 2.15 -8.37
C ARG A 377 -11.33 0.99 -8.02
N GLN A 378 -11.89 -0.16 -7.65
CA GLN A 378 -11.11 -1.37 -7.36
C GLN A 378 -10.26 -1.80 -8.56
N ASP A 379 -10.86 -1.87 -9.75
CA ASP A 379 -10.17 -2.28 -10.97
C ASP A 379 -9.10 -1.26 -11.41
N THR A 380 -9.37 0.04 -11.29
CA THR A 380 -8.41 1.10 -11.64
C THR A 380 -7.16 1.02 -10.77
N TRP A 381 -7.34 0.88 -9.45
CA TRP A 381 -6.23 0.73 -8.50
C TRP A 381 -5.38 -0.50 -8.82
N VAL A 382 -6.05 -1.63 -9.01
CA VAL A 382 -5.38 -2.89 -9.30
C VAL A 382 -4.68 -2.85 -10.66
N ALA A 383 -5.31 -2.29 -11.68
CA ALA A 383 -4.71 -2.15 -13.01
C ALA A 383 -3.43 -1.30 -12.97
N PHE A 384 -3.46 -0.21 -12.19
CA PHE A 384 -2.30 0.62 -11.95
C PHE A 384 -1.17 -0.17 -11.28
N ARG A 385 -1.45 -0.89 -10.19
CA ARG A 385 -0.47 -1.68 -9.44
C ARG A 385 0.23 -2.75 -10.29
N GLU A 386 -0.53 -3.43 -11.14
CA GLU A 386 -0.05 -4.58 -11.92
C GLU A 386 0.46 -4.16 -13.31
N GLY A 387 0.33 -2.88 -13.67
CA GLY A 387 0.67 -2.37 -15.00
C GLY A 387 -0.17 -2.97 -16.13
N ARG A 388 -1.37 -3.50 -15.83
CA ARG A 388 -2.33 -4.06 -16.79
C ARG A 388 -3.36 -3.01 -17.23
N ARG A 389 -4.15 -3.35 -18.25
CA ARG A 389 -5.26 -2.49 -18.67
C ARG A 389 -6.45 -2.56 -17.70
N VAL A 390 -7.15 -1.44 -17.57
CA VAL A 390 -8.46 -1.36 -16.91
C VAL A 390 -9.48 -2.13 -17.76
N LEU A 391 -10.35 -2.89 -17.11
CA LEU A 391 -11.31 -3.81 -17.74
C LEU A 391 -12.49 -3.10 -18.40
N THR A 392 -12.82 -1.89 -17.95
CA THR A 392 -14.00 -1.17 -18.44
C THR A 392 -13.91 -0.84 -19.93
N ILE A 393 -14.97 -1.20 -20.66
CA ILE A 393 -15.18 -0.81 -22.06
C ILE A 393 -16.30 0.23 -22.22
N TRP A 394 -16.91 0.63 -21.10
CA TRP A 394 -18.00 1.59 -21.05
C TRP A 394 -17.52 2.98 -21.49
N ARG A 395 -18.46 3.73 -22.09
CA ARG A 395 -18.26 5.12 -22.47
C ARG A 395 -19.38 5.96 -21.87
N PRO A 396 -19.05 7.11 -21.28
CA PRO A 396 -20.05 8.04 -20.80
C PRO A 396 -20.94 8.53 -21.95
N THR A 397 -22.21 8.79 -21.66
CA THR A 397 -23.15 9.36 -22.63
C THR A 397 -23.51 10.80 -22.29
N LYS A 398 -23.42 11.19 -21.01
CA LYS A 398 -23.64 12.57 -20.57
C LYS A 398 -22.38 13.41 -20.80
N ARG A 399 -22.56 14.66 -21.25
CA ARG A 399 -21.48 15.65 -21.36
C ARG A 399 -21.12 16.20 -19.99
N LEU A 400 -19.88 16.67 -19.81
CA LEU A 400 -19.40 17.22 -18.54
C LEU A 400 -20.28 18.36 -18.00
N MET A 401 -20.74 19.26 -18.87
CA MET A 401 -21.62 20.38 -18.51
C MET A 401 -23.01 19.95 -17.99
N ASP A 402 -23.44 18.73 -18.31
CA ASP A 402 -24.75 18.20 -17.90
C ASP A 402 -24.65 17.45 -16.56
N LEU A 403 -23.44 17.31 -15.99
CA LEU A 403 -23.19 16.60 -14.74
C LEU A 403 -23.34 17.53 -13.54
N ASN A 404 -23.95 17.01 -12.48
CA ASN A 404 -23.90 17.67 -11.17
C ASN A 404 -22.52 17.50 -10.50
N PRO A 405 -22.22 18.21 -9.39
CA PRO A 405 -20.92 18.14 -8.71
C PRO A 405 -20.50 16.72 -8.31
N ASP A 406 -21.43 15.89 -7.82
CA ASP A 406 -21.12 14.53 -7.40
C ASP A 406 -20.87 13.60 -8.60
N GLU A 407 -21.62 13.80 -9.69
CA GLU A 407 -21.36 13.12 -10.97
C GLU A 407 -20.00 13.52 -11.57
N LEU A 408 -19.55 14.77 -11.39
CA LEU A 408 -18.20 15.21 -11.76
C LEU A 408 -17.12 14.50 -10.93
N ALA A 409 -17.35 14.34 -9.61
CA ALA A 409 -16.45 13.59 -8.72
C ALA A 409 -16.36 12.10 -9.10
N LEU A 410 -17.43 11.51 -9.62
CA LEU A 410 -17.40 10.15 -10.19
C LEU A 410 -16.72 10.14 -11.56
N ARG A 411 -16.98 11.13 -12.42
CA ARG A 411 -16.43 11.19 -13.78
C ARG A 411 -14.90 11.19 -13.79
N ILE A 412 -14.24 11.84 -12.84
CA ILE A 412 -12.76 11.82 -12.78
C ILE A 412 -12.19 10.45 -12.47
N VAL A 413 -12.93 9.58 -11.75
CA VAL A 413 -12.53 8.18 -11.53
C VAL A 413 -12.45 7.45 -12.87
N TYR A 414 -13.41 7.69 -13.77
CA TYR A 414 -13.39 7.11 -15.12
C TYR A 414 -12.21 7.64 -15.94
N ILE A 415 -12.00 8.95 -15.98
CA ILE A 415 -10.90 9.57 -16.72
C ILE A 415 -9.55 9.07 -16.17
N CYS A 416 -9.41 8.96 -14.85
CA CYS A 416 -8.24 8.36 -14.19
C CYS A 416 -8.03 6.91 -14.63
N GLY A 417 -9.10 6.10 -14.68
CA GLY A 417 -9.05 4.74 -15.25
C GLY A 417 -8.56 4.71 -16.71
N ARG A 418 -8.96 5.67 -17.56
CA ARG A 418 -8.43 5.79 -18.93
C ARG A 418 -6.94 6.17 -18.94
N CYS A 419 -6.49 7.00 -17.99
CA CYS A 419 -5.07 7.36 -17.83
C CYS A 419 -4.23 6.18 -17.33
N VAL A 420 -4.77 5.33 -16.47
CA VAL A 420 -4.15 4.07 -16.05
C VAL A 420 -4.06 3.08 -17.24
N ASP A 421 -5.12 2.94 -18.02
CA ASP A 421 -5.10 2.16 -19.28
C ASP A 421 -4.07 2.72 -20.28
N PHE A 422 -3.90 4.04 -20.33
CA PHE A 422 -2.80 4.66 -21.07
C PHE A 422 -1.44 4.22 -20.53
N ALA A 423 -1.21 4.24 -19.22
CA ALA A 423 0.07 3.87 -18.59
C ALA A 423 0.42 2.36 -18.66
N ALA A 424 -0.54 1.48 -18.97
CA ALA A 424 -0.33 0.02 -18.98
C ALA A 424 0.78 -0.46 -19.94
N SER A 425 1.50 -1.52 -19.52
CA SER A 425 2.72 -2.04 -20.17
C SER A 425 2.47 -2.81 -21.48
N GLU A 426 1.24 -3.18 -21.78
CA GLU A 426 0.88 -4.09 -22.88
C GLU A 426 0.94 -3.48 -24.30
N LYS A 427 1.53 -2.31 -24.49
CA LYS A 427 1.38 -1.51 -25.71
C LYS A 427 2.63 -1.53 -26.61
N LYS A 428 2.42 -1.81 -27.90
CA LYS A 428 3.34 -1.49 -29.00
C LYS A 428 2.66 -0.50 -29.95
N TYR A 429 2.56 0.76 -29.55
CA TYR A 429 2.16 1.84 -30.46
C TYR A 429 3.39 2.47 -31.10
N ASP A 430 3.21 3.05 -32.28
CA ASP A 430 4.20 4.00 -32.80
C ASP A 430 4.21 5.26 -31.93
N LEU A 431 5.34 5.98 -31.97
CA LEU A 431 5.60 7.13 -31.10
C LEU A 431 4.55 8.24 -31.27
N ASN A 432 4.08 8.48 -32.49
CA ASN A 432 3.16 9.58 -32.80
C ASN A 432 1.76 9.30 -32.25
N THR A 433 1.23 8.08 -32.48
CA THR A 433 -0.04 7.65 -31.90
C THR A 433 -0.03 7.77 -30.37
N ARG A 434 1.10 7.42 -29.74
CA ARG A 434 1.25 7.51 -28.29
C ARG A 434 1.17 8.94 -27.77
N ILE A 435 1.76 9.89 -28.51
CA ILE A 435 1.73 11.32 -28.18
C ILE A 435 0.32 11.88 -28.35
N GLU A 436 -0.34 11.57 -29.48
CA GLU A 436 -1.71 12.00 -29.74
C GLU A 436 -2.69 11.50 -28.67
N GLN A 437 -2.60 10.22 -28.29
CA GLN A 437 -3.42 9.65 -27.23
C GLN A 437 -3.20 10.34 -25.88
N GLY A 438 -1.95 10.65 -25.54
CA GLY A 438 -1.63 11.40 -24.31
C GLY A 438 -2.21 12.81 -24.35
N GLY A 439 -2.15 13.49 -25.50
CA GLY A 439 -2.73 14.82 -25.69
C GLY A 439 -4.25 14.83 -25.49
N LYS A 440 -4.96 13.83 -26.02
CA LYS A 440 -6.41 13.68 -25.81
C LYS A 440 -6.77 13.47 -24.34
N LEU A 441 -5.95 12.75 -23.58
CA LEU A 441 -6.16 12.53 -22.14
C LEU A 441 -5.90 13.79 -21.32
N LEU A 442 -4.83 14.54 -21.64
CA LEU A 442 -4.57 15.84 -21.01
C LEU A 442 -5.69 16.84 -21.30
N GLN A 443 -6.19 16.89 -22.53
CA GLN A 443 -7.35 17.72 -22.88
C GLN A 443 -8.60 17.32 -22.09
N ALA A 444 -8.91 16.01 -22.01
CA ALA A 444 -10.05 15.53 -21.22
C ALA A 444 -9.93 15.88 -19.73
N LEU A 445 -8.71 15.92 -19.18
CA LEU A 445 -8.46 16.36 -17.80
C LEU A 445 -8.70 17.87 -17.67
N GLU A 446 -8.21 18.68 -18.60
CA GLU A 446 -8.44 20.13 -18.63
C GLU A 446 -9.93 20.47 -18.75
N ASP A 447 -10.64 19.82 -19.67
CA ASP A 447 -12.09 20.00 -19.87
C ASP A 447 -12.87 19.66 -18.58
N TRP A 448 -12.49 18.57 -17.90
CA TRP A 448 -13.07 18.22 -16.60
C TRP A 448 -12.78 19.28 -15.55
N TYR A 449 -11.55 19.78 -15.46
CA TYR A 449 -11.16 20.81 -14.49
C TYR A 449 -11.91 22.13 -14.73
N HIS A 450 -12.11 22.52 -16.00
CA HIS A 450 -12.89 23.69 -16.38
C HIS A 450 -14.39 23.57 -16.10
N ALA A 451 -14.93 22.35 -16.06
CA ALA A 451 -16.32 22.09 -15.71
C ALA A 451 -16.59 22.19 -14.19
N LEU A 452 -15.55 22.30 -13.35
CA LEU A 452 -15.72 22.24 -11.91
C LEU A 452 -16.42 23.48 -11.32
N PRO A 453 -17.44 23.29 -10.47
CA PRO A 453 -18.03 24.38 -9.70
C PRO A 453 -17.09 24.82 -8.57
N SER A 454 -17.39 25.97 -7.97
CA SER A 454 -16.60 26.54 -6.87
C SER A 454 -16.47 25.64 -5.63
N ALA A 455 -17.33 24.62 -5.48
CA ALA A 455 -17.27 23.64 -4.38
C ALA A 455 -15.99 22.78 -4.38
N PHE A 456 -15.30 22.65 -5.52
CA PHE A 456 -14.02 21.91 -5.61
C PHE A 456 -12.80 22.77 -5.24
N GLN A 457 -13.00 24.07 -5.00
CA GLN A 457 -11.92 24.98 -4.64
C GLN A 457 -11.51 24.80 -3.17
N PRO A 458 -10.23 25.05 -2.84
CA PRO A 458 -9.79 25.04 -1.45
C PRO A 458 -10.61 25.99 -0.58
N VAL A 459 -11.18 25.46 0.50
CA VAL A 459 -11.78 26.25 1.58
C VAL A 459 -10.69 26.98 2.35
N HIS A 460 -9.53 26.33 2.52
CA HIS A 460 -8.36 26.91 3.14
C HIS A 460 -7.10 26.43 2.43
N GLN A 461 -6.18 27.37 2.20
CA GLN A 461 -4.81 27.10 1.78
C GLN A 461 -3.89 27.75 2.81
N GLY A 462 -2.95 26.99 3.34
CA GLY A 462 -1.96 27.48 4.30
C GLY A 462 -1.09 28.58 3.69
N PRO A 463 -0.34 29.33 4.53
CA PRO A 463 0.68 30.23 4.01
C PRO A 463 1.72 29.44 3.20
N PRO A 464 2.42 30.09 2.24
CA PRO A 464 3.49 29.43 1.51
C PRO A 464 4.56 28.91 2.48
N PRO A 465 5.25 27.81 2.12
CA PRO A 465 6.07 27.06 3.07
C PRO A 465 7.16 27.95 3.69
N ARG A 466 7.29 27.94 5.02
CA ARG A 466 8.41 28.62 5.70
C ARG A 466 9.71 27.85 5.48
N ALA A 467 10.86 28.43 5.83
CA ALA A 467 12.15 27.74 5.71
C ALA A 467 12.13 26.40 6.49
N GLY A 468 12.11 25.28 5.76
CA GLY A 468 12.01 23.92 6.30
C GLY A 468 10.72 23.17 5.96
N GLU A 469 9.64 23.86 5.58
CA GLU A 469 8.39 23.24 5.09
C GLU A 469 8.44 23.08 3.57
N LEU A 470 7.91 21.97 3.03
CA LEU A 470 8.06 21.62 1.60
C LEU A 470 6.76 21.72 0.80
N PHE A 471 5.61 21.59 1.46
CA PHE A 471 4.29 21.62 0.84
C PHE A 471 3.35 22.54 1.60
N THR A 472 2.43 23.17 0.88
CA THR A 472 1.40 24.04 1.48
C THR A 472 0.16 23.21 1.80
N PRO A 473 -0.31 23.17 3.05
CA PRO A 473 -1.53 22.44 3.40
C PRO A 473 -2.77 22.98 2.67
N ILE A 474 -3.59 22.10 2.10
CA ILE A 474 -4.78 22.42 1.31
C ILE A 474 -5.98 21.68 1.92
N TRP A 475 -7.11 22.38 2.07
CA TRP A 475 -8.36 21.80 2.57
C TRP A 475 -9.51 22.06 1.60
N ILE A 476 -10.17 21.01 1.10
CA ILE A 476 -11.28 21.07 0.13
C ILE A 476 -12.49 20.31 0.68
N HIS A 477 -13.60 20.96 0.98
CA HIS A 477 -14.78 20.29 1.56
C HIS A 477 -15.93 20.18 0.54
N PRO A 478 -16.64 19.03 0.46
CA PRO A 478 -16.49 17.78 1.22
C PRO A 478 -15.30 16.90 0.81
N PRO A 479 -14.91 15.89 1.63
CA PRO A 479 -13.76 15.01 1.35
C PRO A 479 -13.85 14.28 -0.01
N ALA A 480 -15.05 13.98 -0.49
CA ALA A 480 -15.28 13.41 -1.82
C ALA A 480 -14.68 14.28 -2.95
N TYR A 481 -14.71 15.60 -2.80
CA TYR A 481 -14.21 16.53 -3.81
C TYR A 481 -12.69 16.71 -3.69
N ALA A 482 -12.14 16.64 -2.48
CA ALA A 482 -10.70 16.52 -2.27
C ALA A 482 -10.14 15.26 -2.95
N ALA A 483 -10.80 14.12 -2.76
CA ALA A 483 -10.47 12.85 -3.41
C ALA A 483 -10.56 12.96 -4.95
N ALA A 484 -11.55 13.66 -5.48
CA ALA A 484 -11.69 13.91 -6.91
C ALA A 484 -10.51 14.74 -7.47
N ILE A 485 -10.11 15.81 -6.77
CA ILE A 485 -8.94 16.61 -7.15
C ILE A 485 -7.64 15.79 -7.09
N GLN A 486 -7.49 14.92 -6.09
CA GLN A 486 -6.36 14.00 -6.05
C GLN A 486 -6.37 13.02 -7.24
N ASN A 487 -7.53 12.44 -7.60
CA ASN A 487 -7.66 11.58 -8.79
C ASN A 487 -7.27 12.33 -10.08
N PHE A 488 -7.63 13.61 -10.19
CA PHE A 488 -7.21 14.46 -11.31
C PHE A 488 -5.69 14.59 -11.39
N HIS A 489 -5.02 14.89 -10.27
CA HIS A 489 -3.57 15.03 -10.26
C HIS A 489 -2.84 13.70 -10.44
N ILE A 490 -3.37 12.58 -9.92
CA ILE A 490 -2.90 11.22 -10.23
C ILE A 490 -2.92 11.01 -11.75
N ALA A 491 -4.09 11.20 -12.37
CA ALA A 491 -4.27 11.01 -13.80
C ALA A 491 -3.32 11.88 -14.63
N ARG A 492 -3.15 13.15 -14.25
CA ARG A 492 -2.23 14.10 -14.89
C ARG A 492 -0.78 13.62 -14.81
N ILE A 493 -0.31 13.20 -13.63
CA ILE A 493 1.04 12.64 -13.46
C ILE A 493 1.22 11.40 -14.33
N LEU A 494 0.27 10.45 -14.30
CA LEU A 494 0.37 9.19 -15.04
C LEU A 494 0.51 9.41 -16.55
N VAL A 495 -0.23 10.35 -17.13
CA VAL A 495 -0.07 10.69 -18.56
C VAL A 495 1.28 11.35 -18.80
N LEU A 496 1.65 12.32 -17.97
CA LEU A 496 2.91 13.08 -18.11
C LEU A 496 4.18 12.28 -17.82
N ILE A 497 4.16 11.15 -17.14
CA ILE A 497 5.36 10.30 -17.02
C ILE A 497 5.42 9.25 -18.15
N ASN A 498 4.29 8.91 -18.77
CA ASN A 498 4.18 7.83 -19.76
C ASN A 498 4.00 8.28 -21.23
N GLN A 499 3.77 9.56 -21.48
CA GLN A 499 3.72 10.14 -22.82
C GLN A 499 5.14 10.55 -23.27
N PRO A 500 5.63 10.13 -24.44
CA PRO A 500 6.92 10.60 -24.96
C PRO A 500 6.92 12.12 -25.19
N SER A 501 8.06 12.77 -24.96
CA SER A 501 8.27 14.19 -25.28
C SER A 501 9.16 14.29 -26.52
N ILE A 502 8.70 14.98 -27.57
CA ILE A 502 9.51 15.27 -28.79
C ILE A 502 10.05 16.71 -28.76
N GLY A 503 9.51 17.56 -27.87
CA GLY A 503 9.97 18.94 -27.71
C GLY A 503 11.37 19.11 -27.13
N GLY A 504 11.86 20.35 -27.24
CA GLY A 504 13.11 20.80 -26.64
C GLY A 504 13.00 21.08 -25.14
N ILE A 505 13.99 21.79 -24.60
CA ILE A 505 14.10 22.11 -23.17
C ILE A 505 12.87 22.87 -22.64
N ASP A 506 12.26 23.74 -23.43
CA ASP A 506 11.12 24.55 -22.99
C ASP A 506 9.87 23.69 -22.70
N GLU A 507 9.57 22.72 -23.56
CA GLU A 507 8.47 21.78 -23.34
C GLU A 507 8.73 20.89 -22.10
N PHE A 508 9.98 20.47 -21.91
CA PHE A 508 10.39 19.76 -20.69
C PHE A 508 10.18 20.60 -19.43
N ARG A 509 10.52 21.90 -19.46
CA ARG A 509 10.31 22.82 -18.32
C ARG A 509 8.84 23.04 -18.00
N VAL A 510 7.99 23.19 -19.02
CA VAL A 510 6.54 23.30 -18.83
C VAL A 510 6.00 22.02 -18.21
N ARG A 511 6.39 20.86 -18.74
CA ARG A 511 6.01 19.55 -18.21
C ARG A 511 6.42 19.37 -16.75
N GLN A 512 7.66 19.71 -16.40
CA GLN A 512 8.15 19.62 -15.04
C GLN A 512 7.34 20.53 -14.09
N ARG A 513 6.99 21.74 -14.52
CA ARG A 513 6.16 22.66 -13.72
C ARG A 513 4.78 22.05 -13.42
N VAL A 514 4.14 21.42 -14.39
CA VAL A 514 2.83 20.77 -14.20
C VAL A 514 2.93 19.54 -13.29
N LEU A 515 4.03 18.79 -13.35
CA LEU A 515 4.32 17.70 -12.41
C LEU A 515 4.50 18.25 -10.99
N ASP A 516 5.29 19.29 -10.81
CA ASP A 516 5.55 19.92 -9.51
C ASP A 516 4.24 20.45 -8.89
N GLU A 517 3.39 21.12 -9.67
CA GLU A 517 2.07 21.58 -9.22
C GLU A 517 1.15 20.42 -8.78
N SER A 518 1.22 19.29 -9.49
CA SER A 518 0.45 18.08 -9.14
C SER A 518 0.92 17.48 -7.82
N VAL A 519 2.24 17.40 -7.64
CA VAL A 519 2.86 16.92 -6.39
C VAL A 519 2.49 17.82 -5.23
N GLU A 520 2.62 19.14 -5.38
CA GLU A 520 2.30 20.12 -4.34
C GLU A 520 0.82 20.05 -3.92
N THR A 521 -0.09 19.89 -4.88
CA THR A 521 -1.52 19.80 -4.58
C THR A 521 -1.86 18.48 -3.87
N ILE A 522 -1.35 17.35 -4.37
CA ILE A 522 -1.57 16.03 -3.73
C ILE A 522 -1.07 16.03 -2.29
N CYS A 523 0.17 16.47 -2.07
CA CYS A 523 0.80 16.46 -0.75
C CYS A 523 0.12 17.47 0.17
N GLY A 524 -0.26 18.65 -0.35
CA GLY A 524 -1.00 19.65 0.40
C GLY A 524 -2.35 19.15 0.91
N ILE A 525 -3.10 18.41 0.08
CA ILE A 525 -4.38 17.79 0.49
C ILE A 525 -4.15 16.71 1.55
N ALA A 526 -3.12 15.87 1.39
CA ALA A 526 -2.79 14.81 2.33
C ALA A 526 -2.40 15.32 3.73
N MET A 527 -1.88 16.54 3.85
CA MET A 527 -1.45 17.16 5.12
C MET A 527 -2.59 17.64 6.05
N LYS A 528 -3.82 17.82 5.57
CA LYS A 528 -4.94 18.37 6.38
C LYS A 528 -5.84 17.28 6.97
N HIS A 529 -6.84 17.64 7.79
CA HIS A 529 -7.72 16.70 8.51
C HIS A 529 -8.45 15.67 7.61
N GLN A 530 -8.57 15.93 6.30
CA GLN A 530 -9.03 14.97 5.29
C GLN A 530 -8.01 13.87 4.96
N GLY A 531 -6.76 14.06 5.37
CA GLY A 531 -5.73 13.04 5.51
C GLY A 531 -6.07 11.98 6.55
N MET A 532 -6.86 12.35 7.58
CA MET A 532 -7.05 11.60 8.82
C MET A 532 -8.34 10.80 8.91
N ASP A 533 -9.27 10.96 7.96
CA ASP A 533 -10.48 10.14 7.88
C ASP A 533 -10.26 8.89 7.01
N LEU A 534 -10.75 7.74 7.51
CA LEU A 534 -10.48 6.43 6.91
C LEU A 534 -10.87 6.32 5.41
N PRO A 535 -12.02 6.86 4.95
CA PRO A 535 -12.36 6.87 3.52
C PRO A 535 -11.36 7.63 2.67
N SER A 536 -10.95 8.83 3.09
CA SER A 536 -10.02 9.67 2.34
C SER A 536 -8.58 9.14 2.39
N ALA A 537 -8.19 8.49 3.47
CA ALA A 537 -6.87 7.86 3.60
C ALA A 537 -6.61 6.83 2.48
N MET A 538 -7.64 6.08 2.05
CA MET A 538 -7.52 5.12 0.96
C MET A 538 -7.15 5.74 -0.39
N ILE A 539 -7.59 6.97 -0.68
CA ILE A 539 -7.18 7.69 -1.90
C ILE A 539 -5.86 8.42 -1.72
N ASN A 540 -5.59 8.95 -0.51
CA ASN A 540 -4.35 9.64 -0.18
C ASN A 540 -3.13 8.74 -0.41
N VAL A 541 -3.18 7.47 -0.01
CA VAL A 541 -2.08 6.51 -0.24
C VAL A 541 -1.75 6.42 -1.73
N GLN A 542 -2.77 6.28 -2.59
CA GLN A 542 -2.60 6.18 -4.03
C GLN A 542 -2.05 7.48 -4.63
N ALA A 543 -2.54 8.62 -4.14
CA ALA A 543 -2.15 9.94 -4.60
C ALA A 543 -0.69 10.25 -4.24
N VAL A 544 -0.33 10.10 -2.97
CA VAL A 544 1.02 10.39 -2.45
C VAL A 544 2.05 9.43 -3.06
N TYR A 545 1.72 8.14 -3.22
CA TYR A 545 2.56 7.19 -3.95
C TYR A 545 2.81 7.66 -5.40
N THR A 546 1.75 8.07 -6.11
CA THR A 546 1.86 8.56 -7.49
C THR A 546 2.70 9.83 -7.59
N ALA A 547 2.56 10.76 -6.62
CA ALA A 547 3.39 11.95 -6.53
C ALA A 547 4.87 11.60 -6.37
N GLY A 548 5.19 10.57 -5.58
CA GLY A 548 6.56 10.06 -5.43
C GLY A 548 7.21 9.59 -6.73
N LEU A 549 6.43 9.11 -7.71
CA LEU A 549 6.96 8.57 -8.97
C LEU A 549 7.65 9.62 -9.87
N CYS A 550 7.28 10.90 -9.75
CA CYS A 550 7.80 11.96 -10.62
C CYS A 550 8.75 12.93 -9.93
N VAL A 551 8.98 12.80 -8.62
CA VAL A 551 9.85 13.70 -7.85
C VAL A 551 11.29 13.19 -7.87
N GLN A 552 12.23 14.07 -8.23
CA GLN A 552 13.67 13.78 -8.25
C GLN A 552 14.46 14.46 -7.12
N ASN A 553 13.85 15.40 -6.40
CA ASN A 553 14.49 16.12 -5.30
C ASN A 553 14.49 15.23 -4.04
N PRO A 554 15.65 14.84 -3.48
CA PRO A 554 15.71 13.94 -2.32
C PRO A 554 14.96 14.46 -1.09
N VAL A 555 15.00 15.76 -0.84
CA VAL A 555 14.31 16.39 0.31
C VAL A 555 12.79 16.29 0.15
N LYS A 556 12.27 16.56 -1.06
CA LYS A 556 10.84 16.36 -1.36
C LYS A 556 10.45 14.87 -1.32
N GLN A 557 11.33 13.96 -1.73
CA GLN A 557 11.09 12.51 -1.64
C GLN A 557 10.95 12.05 -0.18
N THR A 558 11.84 12.48 0.72
CA THR A 558 11.74 12.19 2.16
C THR A 558 10.43 12.69 2.75
N ALA A 559 9.99 13.90 2.40
CA ALA A 559 8.72 14.43 2.89
C ALA A 559 7.49 13.68 2.34
N ILE A 560 7.54 13.23 1.08
CA ILE A 560 6.50 12.38 0.50
C ILE A 560 6.47 11.02 1.18
N LEU A 561 7.62 10.42 1.47
CA LEU A 561 7.70 9.17 2.24
C LEU A 561 7.10 9.34 3.63
N HIS A 562 7.39 10.44 4.32
CA HIS A 562 6.79 10.74 5.62
C HIS A 562 5.26 10.91 5.55
N LEU A 563 4.75 11.62 4.54
CA LEU A 563 3.30 11.74 4.31
C LEU A 563 2.67 10.38 3.96
N LEU A 564 3.39 9.55 3.20
CA LEU A 564 2.95 8.20 2.86
C LEU A 564 2.92 7.34 4.11
N GLU A 565 3.93 7.38 4.98
CA GLU A 565 3.95 6.71 6.28
C GLU A 565 2.80 7.17 7.17
N GLN A 566 2.55 8.46 7.31
CA GLN A 566 1.41 8.98 8.10
C GLN A 566 0.06 8.52 7.54
N THR A 567 -0.08 8.51 6.21
CA THR A 567 -1.31 8.04 5.55
C THR A 567 -1.44 6.52 5.65
N LEU A 568 -0.31 5.81 5.56
CA LEU A 568 -0.21 4.38 5.80
C LEU A 568 -0.58 4.08 7.24
N ASP A 569 -0.11 4.79 8.26
CA ASP A 569 -0.52 4.62 9.67
C ASP A 569 -2.05 4.71 9.86
N ILE A 570 -2.72 5.55 9.08
CA ILE A 570 -4.19 5.70 9.07
C ILE A 570 -4.86 4.56 8.29
N THR A 571 -4.18 4.01 7.29
CA THR A 571 -4.66 2.87 6.47
C THR A 571 -4.14 1.49 6.87
N LYS A 572 -3.13 1.34 7.76
CA LYS A 572 -2.45 0.14 8.32
C LYS A 572 -1.05 0.38 9.00
N TYR A 573 -0.90 -0.20 10.20
CA TYR A 573 0.26 -0.88 10.85
C TYR A 573 1.69 -0.34 11.00
N ASN A 574 2.22 -0.62 12.22
CA ASN A 574 3.62 -0.89 12.55
C ASN A 574 3.76 -2.24 13.33
N ILE A 575 2.90 -3.23 13.02
CA ILE A 575 2.82 -4.53 13.72
C ILE A 575 3.83 -5.55 13.19
N GLU A 576 4.37 -5.31 12.00
CA GLU A 576 5.22 -6.22 11.25
C GLU A 576 6.54 -6.49 11.99
N GLN A 577 7.18 -5.44 12.51
CA GLN A 577 8.40 -5.54 13.30
C GLN A 577 8.13 -6.27 14.63
N LEU A 578 7.07 -5.88 15.33
CA LEU A 578 6.63 -6.56 16.56
C LEU A 578 6.42 -8.06 16.31
N THR A 579 5.75 -8.41 15.21
CA THR A 579 5.49 -9.80 14.82
C THR A 579 6.79 -10.55 14.53
N ALA A 580 7.74 -9.93 13.81
CA ALA A 580 9.03 -10.52 13.50
C ALA A 580 9.86 -10.79 14.78
N LEU A 581 9.86 -9.85 15.72
CA LEU A 581 10.56 -9.97 17.01
C LEU A 581 9.98 -11.09 17.87
N VAL A 582 8.64 -11.18 17.99
CA VAL A 582 7.95 -12.23 18.74
C VAL A 582 8.22 -13.60 18.11
N ARG A 583 8.13 -13.72 16.77
CA ARG A 583 8.43 -14.97 16.05
C ARG A 583 9.87 -15.44 16.31
N ALA A 584 10.84 -14.52 16.31
CA ALA A 584 12.22 -14.86 16.64
C ALA A 584 12.35 -15.38 18.07
N ALA A 585 11.73 -14.70 19.03
CA ALA A 585 11.77 -15.10 20.45
C ALA A 585 11.18 -16.50 20.67
N GLU A 586 10.03 -16.79 20.06
CA GLU A 586 9.38 -18.10 20.13
C GLU A 586 10.21 -19.18 19.42
N ALA A 587 10.69 -18.91 18.21
CA ALA A 587 11.50 -19.85 17.43
C ALA A 587 12.79 -20.24 18.17
N LYS A 588 13.41 -19.28 18.86
CA LYS A 588 14.64 -19.49 19.63
C LYS A 588 14.39 -19.90 21.07
N ARG A 589 13.13 -19.95 21.52
CA ARG A 589 12.77 -20.14 22.93
C ARG A 589 13.59 -19.21 23.82
N SER A 590 13.60 -17.93 23.48
CA SER A 590 14.38 -16.88 24.14
C SER A 590 13.47 -15.89 24.85
N PRO A 591 13.83 -15.41 26.05
CA PRO A 591 13.18 -14.22 26.59
C PRO A 591 13.52 -13.00 25.71
N LEU A 592 12.63 -12.01 25.68
CA LEU A 592 12.85 -10.76 24.95
C LEU A 592 12.13 -9.59 25.63
N ILE A 593 12.78 -8.42 25.63
CA ILE A 593 12.20 -7.16 26.08
C ILE A 593 11.88 -6.35 24.82
N ILE A 594 10.61 -6.02 24.61
CA ILE A 594 10.17 -5.15 23.52
C ILE A 594 10.25 -3.71 24.03
N GLN A 595 11.00 -2.87 23.33
CA GLN A 595 11.25 -1.48 23.73
C GLN A 595 10.53 -0.50 22.80
N LEU A 596 9.89 0.52 23.37
CA LEU A 596 9.29 1.63 22.62
C LEU A 596 9.80 2.97 23.15
N PHE A 597 10.04 3.93 22.26
CA PHE A 597 10.41 5.29 22.66
C PHE A 597 9.18 6.17 22.96
N PRO A 598 9.30 7.17 23.83
CA PRO A 598 8.33 8.24 24.00
C PRO A 598 7.89 8.90 22.68
N SER A 599 8.80 9.08 21.73
CA SER A 599 8.50 9.61 20.39
C SER A 599 7.60 8.64 19.61
N THR A 600 7.91 7.34 19.66
CA THR A 600 7.09 6.27 19.08
C THR A 600 5.70 6.24 19.71
N LEU A 601 5.56 6.45 21.02
CA LEU A 601 4.25 6.51 21.67
C LEU A 601 3.44 7.76 21.28
N LYS A 602 4.10 8.89 20.99
CA LYS A 602 3.43 10.08 20.46
C LYS A 602 2.95 9.85 19.02
N GLN A 603 3.77 9.18 18.21
CA GLN A 603 3.45 8.89 16.82
C GLN A 603 2.42 7.75 16.70
N LEU A 604 2.57 6.70 17.51
CA LEU A 604 1.85 5.43 17.49
C LEU A 604 1.34 5.08 18.90
N PRO A 605 0.37 5.83 19.45
CA PRO A 605 -0.09 5.67 20.84
C PRO A 605 -0.69 4.30 21.15
N LEU A 606 -1.05 3.53 20.12
CA LEU A 606 -1.64 2.19 20.26
C LEU A 606 -0.60 1.07 20.26
N LEU A 607 0.64 1.34 19.84
CA LEU A 607 1.67 0.32 19.70
C LEU A 607 2.04 -0.31 21.04
N ALA A 608 2.02 0.46 22.14
CA ALA A 608 2.19 -0.08 23.49
C ALA A 608 1.13 -1.14 23.84
N HIS A 609 -0.13 -0.94 23.44
CA HIS A 609 -1.19 -1.92 23.70
C HIS A 609 -1.03 -3.18 22.86
N ALA A 610 -0.63 -3.04 21.59
CA ALA A 610 -0.32 -4.18 20.72
C ALA A 610 0.88 -4.99 21.26
N ALA A 611 1.95 -4.31 21.67
CA ALA A 611 3.12 -4.95 22.28
C ALA A 611 2.76 -5.63 23.61
N ALA A 612 1.96 -4.99 24.46
CA ALA A 612 1.49 -5.60 25.72
C ALA A 612 0.60 -6.84 25.49
N HIS A 613 -0.23 -6.83 24.45
CA HIS A 613 -0.98 -8.02 24.05
C HIS A 613 -0.02 -9.13 23.61
N ALA A 614 0.94 -8.82 22.73
CA ALA A 614 1.95 -9.78 22.28
C ALA A 614 2.75 -10.37 23.45
N VAL A 615 3.12 -9.55 24.43
CA VAL A 615 3.79 -9.97 25.67
C VAL A 615 2.95 -11.00 26.42
N LYS A 616 1.64 -10.76 26.57
CA LYS A 616 0.72 -11.64 27.30
C LYS A 616 0.47 -12.96 26.57
N THR A 617 0.49 -12.96 25.24
CA THR A 617 0.11 -14.13 24.42
C THR A 617 1.29 -14.98 23.97
N ALA A 618 2.52 -14.48 24.08
CA ALA A 618 3.70 -15.21 23.64
C ALA A 618 3.93 -16.49 24.45
N THR A 619 4.48 -17.50 23.78
CA THR A 619 4.83 -18.80 24.40
C THR A 619 6.15 -18.77 25.18
N VAL A 620 6.82 -17.62 25.23
CA VAL A 620 8.11 -17.37 25.90
C VAL A 620 8.01 -16.10 26.77
N PRO A 621 8.85 -15.93 27.79
CA PRO A 621 8.81 -14.74 28.64
C PRO A 621 9.15 -13.46 27.85
N LEU A 622 8.16 -12.60 27.65
CA LEU A 622 8.33 -11.28 27.06
C LEU A 622 8.01 -10.20 28.09
N SER A 623 8.51 -8.98 27.86
CA SER A 623 8.06 -7.78 28.60
C SER A 623 8.07 -6.56 27.70
N LEU A 624 7.22 -5.57 28.03
CA LEU A 624 7.15 -4.27 27.39
C LEU A 624 7.85 -3.22 28.26
N HIS A 625 8.82 -2.55 27.66
CA HIS A 625 9.64 -1.51 28.27
C HIS A 625 9.52 -0.20 27.50
N ILE A 626 9.38 0.92 28.19
CA ILE A 626 9.49 2.25 27.56
C ILE A 626 10.91 2.78 27.78
N ASP A 627 11.64 2.94 26.69
CA ASP A 627 13.06 3.31 26.69
C ASP A 627 13.23 4.83 26.69
N HIS A 628 14.22 5.35 27.41
CA HIS A 628 14.57 6.78 27.47
C HIS A 628 13.40 7.75 27.73
N ALA A 629 12.57 7.50 28.75
CA ALA A 629 11.55 8.47 29.14
C ALA A 629 12.19 9.63 29.95
N GLN A 630 12.33 10.78 29.30
CA GLN A 630 13.08 11.95 29.82
C GLN A 630 12.20 13.07 30.39
N ASN A 631 10.87 12.96 30.34
CA ASN A 631 9.96 13.99 30.85
C ASN A 631 9.06 13.44 31.96
N VAL A 632 9.09 14.09 33.13
CA VAL A 632 8.38 13.65 34.35
C VAL A 632 6.87 13.53 34.12
N GLU A 633 6.25 14.51 33.49
CA GLU A 633 4.80 14.51 33.23
C GLU A 633 4.43 13.39 32.27
N HIS A 634 5.27 13.15 31.26
CA HIS A 634 5.07 12.08 30.30
C HIS A 634 5.22 10.70 30.93
N ILE A 635 6.22 10.49 31.79
CA ILE A 635 6.39 9.25 32.57
C ILE A 635 5.14 8.98 33.41
N ARG A 636 4.65 10.00 34.13
CA ARG A 636 3.41 9.91 34.90
C ARG A 636 2.21 9.55 34.02
N GLY A 637 2.12 10.13 32.83
CA GLY A 637 1.12 9.76 31.84
C GLY A 637 1.23 8.30 31.40
N ILE A 638 2.45 7.84 31.08
CA ILE A 638 2.74 6.46 30.66
C ILE A 638 2.31 5.47 31.75
N ILE A 639 2.82 5.61 32.97
CA ILE A 639 2.54 4.65 34.05
C ILE A 639 1.08 4.69 34.52
N ALA A 640 0.36 5.79 34.28
CA ALA A 640 -1.05 5.90 34.62
C ALA A 640 -1.98 5.29 33.57
N THR A 641 -1.55 5.20 32.30
CA THR A 641 -2.47 4.93 31.18
C THR A 641 -2.06 3.78 30.27
N LEU A 642 -0.78 3.39 30.25
CA LEU A 642 -0.28 2.38 29.32
C LEU A 642 0.04 1.07 30.04
N PRO A 643 -0.23 -0.09 29.40
CA PRO A 643 0.02 -1.41 29.98
C PRO A 643 1.49 -1.83 29.82
N VAL A 644 2.39 -1.14 30.53
CA VAL A 644 3.84 -1.37 30.46
C VAL A 644 4.33 -2.19 31.66
N ASP A 645 5.34 -3.03 31.46
CA ASP A 645 5.95 -3.82 32.55
C ASP A 645 7.12 -3.07 33.20
N SER A 646 7.78 -2.19 32.43
CA SER A 646 8.87 -1.35 32.93
C SER A 646 8.98 -0.02 32.17
N VAL A 647 9.58 0.97 32.82
CA VAL A 647 9.90 2.28 32.23
C VAL A 647 11.35 2.65 32.57
N MET A 648 12.09 3.19 31.60
CA MET A 648 13.36 3.84 31.89
C MET A 648 13.11 5.29 32.29
N VAL A 649 13.38 5.60 33.56
CA VAL A 649 13.39 6.97 34.09
C VAL A 649 14.74 7.58 33.78
N ASP A 650 14.84 8.20 32.60
CA ASP A 650 16.09 8.76 32.12
C ASP A 650 16.20 10.26 32.47
N MET A 651 16.75 10.54 33.65
CA MET A 651 17.00 11.90 34.12
C MET A 651 18.48 12.31 33.97
N SER A 652 19.25 11.61 33.13
CA SER A 652 20.71 11.83 32.93
C SER A 652 21.09 13.20 32.36
N HIS A 653 20.13 13.90 31.77
CA HIS A 653 20.28 15.27 31.27
C HIS A 653 20.26 16.33 32.38
N TYR A 654 19.80 15.99 33.59
CA TYR A 654 19.95 16.83 34.78
C TYR A 654 21.35 16.68 35.41
N ASP A 655 21.62 17.46 36.45
CA ASP A 655 22.77 17.20 37.32
C ASP A 655 22.56 15.91 38.15
N GLU A 656 23.63 15.34 38.69
CA GLU A 656 23.61 14.05 39.38
C GLU A 656 22.64 14.03 40.57
N ALA A 657 22.60 15.11 41.36
CA ALA A 657 21.74 15.24 42.51
C ALA A 657 20.25 15.32 42.12
N GLU A 658 19.92 16.06 41.06
CA GLU A 658 18.56 16.19 40.55
C GLU A 658 18.12 14.92 39.82
N ASN A 659 19.00 14.26 39.06
CA ASN A 659 18.74 12.93 38.47
C ASN A 659 18.33 11.95 39.58
N LEU A 660 19.17 11.80 40.61
CA LEU A 660 18.90 10.88 41.72
C LEU A 660 17.60 11.21 42.45
N ALA A 661 17.36 12.50 42.74
CA ALA A 661 16.16 12.94 43.45
C ALA A 661 14.87 12.66 42.66
N LYS A 662 14.85 12.97 41.35
CA LYS A 662 13.69 12.71 40.49
C LYS A 662 13.48 11.22 40.28
N THR A 663 14.55 10.47 40.01
CA THR A 663 14.51 9.02 39.84
C THR A 663 13.93 8.36 41.07
N LYS A 664 14.39 8.69 42.29
CA LYS A 664 13.85 8.14 43.53
C LYS A 664 12.34 8.37 43.71
N ILE A 665 11.83 9.54 43.33
CA ILE A 665 10.40 9.84 43.40
C ILE A 665 9.62 9.01 42.37
N LEU A 666 10.09 8.98 41.13
CA LEU A 666 9.42 8.27 40.05
C LEU A 666 9.48 6.76 40.22
N THR A 667 10.59 6.20 40.72
CA THR A 667 10.72 4.79 41.10
C THR A 667 9.61 4.38 42.05
N LYS A 668 9.39 5.16 43.10
CA LYS A 668 8.29 4.91 44.03
C LYS A 668 6.92 4.96 43.32
N GLU A 669 6.67 5.97 42.50
CA GLU A 669 5.40 6.10 41.75
C GLU A 669 5.16 4.94 40.76
N CYS A 670 6.21 4.38 40.16
CA CYS A 670 6.16 3.20 39.30
C CYS A 670 5.90 1.92 40.09
N HIS A 671 6.63 1.73 41.21
CA HIS A 671 6.48 0.57 42.09
C HIS A 671 5.10 0.49 42.75
N ASP A 672 4.49 1.63 43.09
CA ASP A 672 3.10 1.72 43.57
C ASP A 672 2.10 1.14 42.55
N ARG A 673 2.52 0.95 41.29
CA ARG A 673 1.75 0.38 40.17
C ARG A 673 2.31 -0.95 39.66
N ALA A 674 3.28 -1.55 40.36
CA ALA A 674 3.99 -2.76 39.97
C ALA A 674 4.72 -2.67 38.61
N ILE A 675 5.24 -1.48 38.28
CA ILE A 675 6.06 -1.23 37.08
C ILE A 675 7.52 -1.13 37.51
N ALA A 676 8.39 -1.94 36.90
CA ALA A 676 9.83 -1.91 37.20
C ALA A 676 10.50 -0.67 36.58
N VAL A 677 11.58 -0.20 37.20
CA VAL A 677 12.30 1.01 36.78
C VAL A 677 13.73 0.72 36.39
N GLU A 678 14.07 1.17 35.20
CA GLU A 678 15.44 1.33 34.76
C GLU A 678 15.88 2.79 34.92
N ALA A 679 17.12 3.03 35.33
CA ALA A 679 17.67 4.38 35.40
C ALA A 679 19.09 4.44 34.84
N GLU A 680 19.41 5.56 34.19
CA GLU A 680 20.77 5.85 33.75
C GLU A 680 21.56 6.54 34.85
N SER A 681 22.73 5.95 35.14
CA SER A 681 23.71 6.52 36.07
C SER A 681 24.90 7.07 35.28
N GLY A 682 25.24 8.33 35.55
CA GLY A 682 26.16 9.10 34.72
C GLY A 682 25.44 9.74 33.54
N ARG A 683 26.15 9.86 32.42
CA ARG A 683 25.62 10.39 31.15
C ARG A 683 26.32 9.71 29.98
N ILE A 684 25.55 9.06 29.13
CA ILE A 684 25.98 8.50 27.86
C ILE A 684 25.90 9.60 26.79
N GLU A 685 26.98 9.83 26.04
CA GLU A 685 27.01 10.86 24.98
C GLU A 685 26.27 10.42 23.72
N GLY A 686 25.72 11.39 22.97
CA GLY A 686 25.19 11.23 21.62
C GLY A 686 23.67 11.16 21.53
N GLY A 687 23.15 10.69 20.40
CA GLY A 687 21.72 10.62 20.11
C GLY A 687 21.39 9.59 19.02
N GLU A 688 20.13 9.17 18.96
CA GLU A 688 19.61 8.19 18.01
C GLU A 688 18.17 8.54 17.60
N ASP A 689 17.63 7.92 16.55
CA ASP A 689 16.22 8.09 16.18
C ASP A 689 15.31 7.67 17.35
N GLY A 690 14.75 8.68 18.05
CA GLY A 690 13.90 8.52 19.23
C GLY A 690 14.53 8.96 20.56
N ILE A 691 15.83 9.26 20.59
CA ILE A 691 16.59 9.74 21.75
C ILE A 691 17.15 11.14 21.44
N ALA A 692 17.00 12.09 22.37
CA ALA A 692 17.53 13.44 22.18
C ALA A 692 19.07 13.45 22.21
N ASP A 693 19.69 14.25 21.32
CA ASP A 693 21.14 14.48 21.34
C ASP A 693 21.56 15.22 22.61
N THR A 694 22.62 14.75 23.26
CA THR A 694 23.22 15.38 24.44
C THR A 694 23.83 16.77 24.16
N GLY A 695 24.06 17.13 22.89
CA GLY A 695 24.57 18.46 22.51
C GLY A 695 25.95 18.75 23.11
N ASP A 696 26.09 19.89 23.80
CA ASP A 696 27.35 20.32 24.45
C ASP A 696 27.63 19.63 25.82
N LEU A 697 26.76 18.71 26.27
CA LEU A 697 26.92 18.02 27.55
C LEU A 697 28.01 16.94 27.46
N GLN A 698 28.95 16.96 28.41
CA GLN A 698 30.04 15.97 28.48
C GLN A 698 29.58 14.63 29.06
N ALA A 699 30.18 13.53 28.58
CA ALA A 699 30.06 12.19 29.15
C ALA A 699 30.47 12.19 30.62
N LEU A 700 29.67 11.49 31.42
CA LEU A 700 29.94 11.25 32.83
C LEU A 700 29.92 9.74 33.05
N PHE A 701 31.08 9.17 33.40
CA PHE A 701 31.16 7.76 33.75
C PHE A 701 30.45 7.50 35.07
N THR A 702 29.78 6.36 35.17
CA THR A 702 29.20 5.89 36.44
C THR A 702 30.29 5.71 37.49
N SER A 703 30.15 6.41 38.62
CA SER A 703 31.02 6.28 39.78
C SER A 703 30.55 5.16 40.72
N PRO A 704 31.40 4.63 41.62
CA PRO A 704 30.95 3.69 42.64
C PRO A 704 29.90 4.26 43.59
N GLU A 705 29.95 5.57 43.87
CA GLU A 705 28.96 6.23 44.73
C GLU A 705 27.59 6.29 44.06
N ASP A 706 27.54 6.54 42.75
CA ASP A 706 26.30 6.48 41.97
C ASP A 706 25.63 5.10 42.09
N VAL A 707 26.41 4.02 42.00
CA VAL A 707 25.89 2.66 42.07
C VAL A 707 25.12 2.44 43.37
N ASP A 708 25.71 2.79 44.52
CA ASP A 708 25.04 2.62 45.81
C ASP A 708 23.85 3.59 45.95
N ASN A 709 23.97 4.83 45.47
CA ASN A 709 22.90 5.82 45.49
C ASN A 709 21.64 5.38 44.71
N PHE A 710 21.82 4.86 43.48
CA PHE A 710 20.70 4.41 42.66
C PHE A 710 20.08 3.10 43.18
N ILE A 711 20.88 2.20 43.78
CA ILE A 711 20.35 1.04 44.52
C ILE A 711 19.48 1.51 45.70
N ASP A 712 19.95 2.50 46.47
CA ASP A 712 19.19 3.08 47.59
C ASP A 712 17.97 3.90 47.12
N ALA A 713 17.95 4.35 45.87
CA ALA A 713 16.78 4.93 45.21
C ALA A 713 15.74 3.88 44.78
N GLY A 714 16.10 2.59 44.86
CA GLY A 714 15.20 1.46 44.62
C GLY A 714 15.04 1.08 43.16
N VAL A 715 15.95 1.47 42.26
CA VAL A 715 15.84 1.09 40.85
C VAL A 715 16.02 -0.43 40.66
N ASP A 716 15.38 -1.01 39.65
CA ASP A 716 15.45 -2.45 39.36
C ASP A 716 16.59 -2.78 38.38
N ILE A 717 16.84 -1.86 37.45
CA ILE A 717 17.84 -1.97 36.40
C ILE A 717 18.67 -0.69 36.35
N LEU A 718 20.00 -0.83 36.29
CA LEU A 718 20.93 0.27 36.17
C LEU A 718 21.57 0.25 34.77
N ALA A 719 21.52 1.37 34.06
CA ALA A 719 22.25 1.59 32.82
C ALA A 719 23.51 2.44 33.12
N PRO A 720 24.70 1.83 33.25
CA PRO A 720 25.92 2.56 33.53
C PRO A 720 26.56 3.15 32.26
N SER A 721 27.14 4.34 32.39
CA SER A 721 28.04 4.92 31.40
C SER A 721 29.46 4.35 31.57
N ILE A 722 29.89 3.55 30.59
CA ILE A 722 31.20 2.87 30.56
C ILE A 722 32.04 3.23 29.33
N GLY A 723 31.70 4.34 28.65
CA GLY A 723 32.32 4.79 27.40
C GLY A 723 31.57 4.36 26.15
N ASN A 724 30.41 3.73 26.33
CA ASN A 724 29.40 3.59 25.30
C ASN A 724 28.79 4.96 24.94
N VAL A 725 28.27 5.08 23.72
CA VAL A 725 27.62 6.27 23.16
C VAL A 725 26.32 5.88 22.47
N HIS A 726 25.36 6.80 22.47
CA HIS A 726 24.17 6.76 21.64
C HIS A 726 24.52 7.26 20.23
N GLY A 727 24.33 6.40 19.23
CA GLY A 727 24.69 6.69 17.85
C GLY A 727 25.84 5.82 17.31
N ASP A 728 26.43 6.27 16.20
CA ASP A 728 27.28 5.41 15.36
C ASP A 728 28.75 5.39 15.81
N TYR A 729 29.29 4.18 16.00
CA TYR A 729 30.73 3.96 16.17
C TYR A 729 31.43 3.78 14.82
N GLY A 730 30.66 3.49 13.77
CA GLY A 730 31.15 3.13 12.45
C GLY A 730 31.38 1.61 12.30
N PRO A 731 31.70 1.14 11.09
CA PRO A 731 31.68 -0.29 10.75
C PRO A 731 32.71 -1.16 11.49
N ALA A 732 33.69 -0.54 12.15
CA ALA A 732 34.66 -1.26 12.99
C ALA A 732 34.19 -1.44 14.43
N GLY A 733 33.04 -0.87 14.80
CA GLY A 733 32.55 -0.81 16.17
C GLY A 733 33.38 0.14 17.05
N PRO A 734 33.23 0.02 18.38
CA PRO A 734 33.97 0.84 19.34
C PRO A 734 35.48 0.72 19.18
N LYS A 735 36.19 1.84 19.34
CA LYS A 735 37.66 1.84 19.28
C LYS A 735 38.21 1.03 20.45
N GLU A 736 39.39 0.42 20.26
CA GLU A 736 40.09 -0.25 21.34
C GLU A 736 40.34 0.73 22.50
N GLY A 737 39.97 0.31 23.72
CA GLY A 737 40.04 1.14 24.93
C GLY A 737 38.91 2.14 25.12
N GLN A 738 37.95 2.26 24.19
CA GLN A 738 36.78 3.14 24.34
C GLN A 738 35.78 2.59 25.37
N LEU A 739 35.52 1.28 25.36
CA LEU A 739 34.67 0.62 26.35
C LEU A 739 35.50 0.15 27.55
N HIS A 740 35.14 0.59 28.74
CA HIS A 740 35.82 0.28 29.99
C HIS A 740 35.25 -0.97 30.66
N TYR A 741 35.65 -2.16 30.18
CA TYR A 741 35.17 -3.45 30.71
C TYR A 741 35.45 -3.64 32.21
N ASP A 742 36.63 -3.24 32.69
CA ASP A 742 37.00 -3.37 34.10
C ASP A 742 36.06 -2.56 35.01
N ARG A 743 35.54 -1.42 34.51
CA ARG A 743 34.53 -0.62 35.21
C ARG A 743 33.20 -1.37 35.29
N LEU A 744 32.75 -1.96 34.18
CA LEU A 744 31.53 -2.77 34.15
C LEU A 744 31.61 -3.96 35.14
N GLU A 745 32.76 -4.63 35.20
CA GLU A 745 33.02 -5.73 36.16
C GLU A 745 33.01 -5.25 37.62
N SER A 746 33.62 -4.09 37.89
CA SER A 746 33.60 -3.47 39.21
C SER A 746 32.18 -3.11 39.64
N ILE A 747 31.39 -2.51 38.74
CA ILE A 747 29.98 -2.16 38.99
C ILE A 747 29.16 -3.42 39.26
N ASN A 748 29.30 -4.46 38.45
CA ASN A 748 28.61 -5.74 38.64
C ASN A 748 28.96 -6.39 39.99
N THR A 749 30.23 -6.35 40.38
CA THR A 749 30.69 -6.85 41.68
C THR A 749 30.06 -6.06 42.84
N GLN A 750 30.00 -4.74 42.73
CA GLN A 750 29.41 -3.87 43.74
C GLN A 750 27.89 -4.05 43.85
N ILE A 751 27.19 -4.12 42.71
CA ILE A 751 25.74 -4.39 42.66
C ILE A 751 25.41 -5.70 43.36
N ASN A 752 26.25 -6.74 43.20
CA ASN A 752 26.12 -8.03 43.87
C ASN A 752 24.70 -8.62 43.75
N LYS A 753 24.14 -8.59 42.54
CA LYS A 753 22.78 -9.06 42.17
C LYS A 753 21.61 -8.34 42.86
N ARG A 754 21.83 -7.17 43.48
CA ARG A 754 20.76 -6.34 44.04
C ARG A 754 19.88 -5.69 42.96
N VAL A 755 20.50 -5.32 41.83
CA VAL A 755 19.86 -4.76 40.63
C VAL A 755 20.43 -5.44 39.38
N LEU A 756 19.78 -5.27 38.23
CA LEU A 756 20.29 -5.76 36.95
C LEU A 756 21.07 -4.67 36.21
N ILE A 757 21.91 -5.04 35.25
CA ILE A 757 22.66 -4.09 34.42
C ILE A 757 22.12 -4.09 32.99
N ALA A 758 21.73 -2.91 32.49
CA ALA A 758 21.39 -2.66 31.10
C ALA A 758 22.59 -2.06 30.34
N LEU A 759 22.79 -2.48 29.10
CA LEU A 759 23.80 -1.92 28.20
C LEU A 759 23.11 -1.17 27.06
N HIS A 760 23.41 0.12 26.97
CA HIS A 760 22.87 1.06 25.99
C HIS A 760 23.90 1.40 24.92
N GLY A 761 23.47 1.97 23.81
CA GLY A 761 24.39 2.47 22.78
C GLY A 761 25.21 1.36 22.14
N THR A 762 24.57 0.25 21.78
CA THR A 762 25.25 -0.92 21.19
C THR A 762 25.27 -0.90 19.66
N ASN A 763 24.99 0.24 19.05
CA ASN A 763 25.01 0.38 17.60
C ASN A 763 26.39 -0.01 17.07
N ASP A 764 26.43 -0.70 15.93
CA ASP A 764 27.64 -1.21 15.29
C ASP A 764 28.50 -2.17 16.15
N PHE A 765 28.02 -2.66 17.31
CA PHE A 765 28.79 -3.60 18.13
C PHE A 765 29.02 -4.92 17.39
N PRO A 766 30.28 -5.39 17.31
CA PRO A 766 30.57 -6.76 16.90
C PRO A 766 30.08 -7.77 17.94
N ALA A 767 29.88 -9.01 17.49
CA ALA A 767 29.42 -10.11 18.36
C ALA A 767 30.35 -10.33 19.56
N GLU A 768 31.66 -10.25 19.34
CA GLU A 768 32.69 -10.43 20.36
C GLU A 768 32.67 -9.33 21.43
N VAL A 769 32.33 -8.09 21.04
CA VAL A 769 32.19 -6.95 21.97
C VAL A 769 30.95 -7.16 22.82
N MET A 770 29.81 -7.48 22.20
CA MET A 770 28.56 -7.78 22.91
C MET A 770 28.76 -8.90 23.94
N GLN A 771 29.38 -10.01 23.53
CA GLN A 771 29.69 -11.12 24.43
C GLN A 771 30.67 -10.76 25.55
N ARG A 772 31.59 -9.83 25.30
CA ARG A 772 32.49 -9.34 26.35
C ARG A 772 31.74 -8.53 27.39
N CYS A 773 30.84 -7.64 26.97
CA CYS A 773 29.97 -6.91 27.89
C CYS A 773 29.09 -7.85 28.74
N ILE A 774 28.53 -8.90 28.15
CA ILE A 774 27.76 -9.92 28.89
C ILE A 774 28.64 -10.60 29.96
N ARG A 775 29.86 -11.05 29.60
CA ARG A 775 30.79 -11.67 30.56
C ARG A 775 31.18 -10.72 31.70
N SER A 776 31.25 -9.43 31.40
CA SER A 776 31.56 -8.39 32.40
C SER A 776 30.36 -8.01 33.28
N GLY A 777 29.14 -8.47 32.97
CA GLY A 777 27.97 -8.36 33.86
C GLY A 777 26.69 -7.78 33.24
N ALA A 778 26.70 -7.37 31.97
CA ALA A 778 25.49 -6.87 31.31
C ALA A 778 24.44 -7.99 31.14
N VAL A 779 23.18 -7.70 31.46
CA VAL A 779 22.06 -8.67 31.42
C VAL A 779 20.98 -8.23 30.43
N LYS A 780 20.61 -6.95 30.43
CA LYS A 780 19.73 -6.34 29.42
C LYS A 780 20.59 -5.66 28.36
N LEU A 781 20.32 -5.92 27.09
CA LEU A 781 21.08 -5.37 25.97
C LEU A 781 20.12 -4.65 25.04
N ASN A 782 20.21 -3.32 24.97
CA ASN A 782 19.32 -2.54 24.10
C ASN A 782 19.87 -2.61 22.68
N VAL A 783 19.06 -3.07 21.73
CA VAL A 783 19.45 -3.24 20.34
C VAL A 783 18.45 -2.53 19.43
N ASN A 784 18.93 -1.56 18.65
CA ASN A 784 18.12 -0.75 17.76
C ASN A 784 18.56 -0.90 16.29
N LYS A 785 19.59 -0.12 15.88
CA LYS A 785 20.08 -0.07 14.49
C LYS A 785 20.48 -1.44 13.93
N LEU A 786 21.09 -2.30 14.76
CA LEU A 786 21.54 -3.63 14.34
C LEU A 786 20.41 -4.53 13.79
N LEU A 787 19.15 -4.27 14.20
CA LEU A 787 17.97 -4.96 13.68
C LEU A 787 17.27 -4.13 12.61
N LEU A 788 17.02 -2.85 12.88
CA LEU A 788 16.23 -1.99 11.98
C LEU A 788 16.89 -1.80 10.61
N GLU A 789 18.21 -1.59 10.58
CA GLU A 789 18.91 -1.26 9.34
C GLU A 789 18.92 -2.44 8.35
N VAL A 790 18.91 -3.68 8.86
CA VAL A 790 18.79 -4.89 8.04
C VAL A 790 17.43 -4.93 7.32
N GLY A 791 16.35 -4.61 8.04
CA GLY A 791 15.02 -4.48 7.45
C GLY A 791 14.94 -3.32 6.45
N ASN A 792 15.50 -2.16 6.80
CA ASN A 792 15.51 -0.96 5.96
C ASN A 792 16.29 -1.16 4.66
N GLU A 793 17.40 -1.89 4.67
CA GLU A 793 18.15 -2.24 3.47
C GLU A 793 17.32 -3.13 2.53
N VAL A 794 16.58 -4.10 3.08
CA VAL A 794 15.65 -4.91 2.30
C VAL A 794 14.57 -4.05 1.65
N LEU A 795 13.99 -3.10 2.39
CA LEU A 795 13.05 -2.14 1.83
C LEU A 795 13.68 -1.32 0.71
N ARG A 796 14.79 -0.62 0.98
CA ARG A 796 15.47 0.26 0.02
C ARG A 796 15.86 -0.44 -1.27
N LYS A 797 16.38 -1.67 -1.16
CA LYS A 797 16.85 -2.44 -2.32
C LYS A 797 15.72 -3.00 -3.17
N ASN A 798 14.61 -3.39 -2.55
CA ASN A 798 13.56 -4.17 -3.22
C ASN A 798 12.28 -3.36 -3.50
N ALA A 799 12.08 -2.21 -2.86
CA ALA A 799 10.92 -1.34 -3.07
C ALA A 799 10.65 -0.95 -4.53
N PRO A 800 11.67 -0.69 -5.39
CA PRO A 800 11.41 -0.33 -6.79
C PRO A 800 10.85 -1.47 -7.65
N THR A 801 10.97 -2.73 -7.21
CA THR A 801 10.72 -3.91 -8.06
C THR A 801 9.81 -4.95 -7.40
N THR A 802 9.48 -4.79 -6.12
CA THR A 802 8.79 -5.79 -5.32
C THR A 802 7.46 -5.24 -4.80
N PRO A 803 6.33 -5.94 -5.00
CA PRO A 803 5.04 -5.55 -4.44
C PRO A 803 5.09 -5.40 -2.92
N LEU A 804 4.37 -4.42 -2.37
CA LEU A 804 4.43 -4.03 -0.96
C LEU A 804 4.26 -5.19 0.03
N ALA A 805 3.27 -6.08 -0.16
CA ALA A 805 3.06 -7.22 0.73
C ALA A 805 4.29 -8.15 0.79
N LYS A 806 4.85 -8.47 -0.38
CA LYS A 806 6.08 -9.28 -0.46
C LYS A 806 7.29 -8.53 0.09
N LEU A 807 7.34 -7.22 -0.09
CA LEU A 807 8.38 -6.37 0.44
C LEU A 807 8.35 -6.35 1.98
N ILE A 808 7.16 -6.28 2.57
CA ILE A 808 6.91 -6.38 4.01
C ILE A 808 7.30 -7.76 4.53
N ASP A 809 6.88 -8.85 3.87
CA ASP A 809 7.30 -10.21 4.24
C ASP A 809 8.82 -10.36 4.21
N MET A 810 9.47 -9.83 3.18
CA MET A 810 10.92 -9.85 3.05
C MET A 810 11.60 -9.05 4.18
N GLN A 811 11.03 -7.91 4.57
CA GLN A 811 11.52 -7.13 5.70
C GLN A 811 11.36 -7.89 7.02
N MET A 812 10.18 -8.46 7.28
CA MET A 812 9.89 -9.25 8.48
C MET A 812 10.82 -10.45 8.60
N ASP A 813 11.00 -11.22 7.52
CA ASP A 813 11.90 -12.37 7.48
C ASP A 813 13.35 -11.97 7.78
N ALA A 814 13.78 -10.80 7.28
CA ALA A 814 15.12 -10.29 7.52
C ALA A 814 15.31 -9.87 8.98
N ILE A 815 14.35 -9.14 9.55
CA ILE A 815 14.36 -8.72 10.96
C ILE A 815 14.30 -9.94 11.88
N GLN A 816 13.43 -10.91 11.58
CA GLN A 816 13.32 -12.15 12.37
C GLN A 816 14.66 -12.88 12.39
N LYS A 817 15.27 -13.16 11.23
CA LYS A 817 16.56 -13.88 11.15
C LYS A 817 17.67 -13.14 11.87
N GLU A 818 17.71 -11.82 11.76
CA GLU A 818 18.73 -11.03 12.44
C GLU A 818 18.51 -11.02 13.96
N THR A 819 17.26 -10.98 14.41
CA THR A 819 16.90 -11.12 15.83
C THR A 819 17.31 -12.49 16.37
N GLU A 820 17.02 -13.57 15.63
CA GLU A 820 17.44 -14.93 15.98
C GLU A 820 18.97 -15.06 16.11
N ARG A 821 19.71 -14.42 15.19
CA ARG A 821 21.18 -14.35 15.21
C ARG A 821 21.68 -13.64 16.47
N TRP A 822 21.07 -12.52 16.84
CA TRP A 822 21.45 -11.79 18.06
C TRP A 822 21.07 -12.55 19.34
N MET A 823 19.95 -13.26 19.37
CA MET A 823 19.59 -14.13 20.50
C MET A 823 20.65 -15.22 20.75
N ASP A 824 21.18 -15.81 19.67
CA ASP A 824 22.28 -16.79 19.74
C ASP A 824 23.59 -16.15 20.22
N ILE A 825 23.96 -14.98 19.66
CA ILE A 825 25.18 -14.27 20.03
C ILE A 825 25.15 -13.88 21.52
N CYS A 826 24.01 -13.40 21.99
CA CYS A 826 23.81 -12.98 23.38
C CYS A 826 23.60 -14.17 24.33
N GLY A 827 23.45 -15.40 23.81
CA GLY A 827 23.30 -16.61 24.62
C GLY A 827 21.93 -16.78 25.28
N SER A 828 20.91 -16.11 24.75
CA SER A 828 19.53 -16.10 25.26
C SER A 828 18.64 -17.20 24.64
N SER A 829 19.05 -17.76 23.50
CA SER A 829 18.37 -18.91 22.88
C SER A 829 18.24 -20.09 23.85
N GLY A 830 17.02 -20.64 23.96
CA GLY A 830 16.69 -21.76 24.84
C GLY A 830 16.59 -21.41 26.33
N LYS A 831 16.54 -20.13 26.69
CA LYS A 831 16.46 -19.64 28.08
C LYS A 831 15.03 -19.28 28.53
N ALA A 832 14.04 -19.40 27.65
CA ALA A 832 12.62 -19.17 27.95
C ALA A 832 12.02 -20.23 28.88
#